data_AF-A0A8X7SAJ6-F1
#
_entry.id   AF-A0A8X7SAJ6-F1
#
_cell.length_a   1.000
_cell.length_b   1.000
_cell.length_c   1.000
_cell.angle_alpha   90.00
_cell.angle_beta   90.00
_cell.angle_gamma   90.00
#
_symmetry.space_group_name_H-M   'P 1'
#
loop_
_entity.id
_entity.type
_entity.pdbx_description
1 polymer ?
#
loop_
_entity_poly.entity_id
_entity_poly.type
_entity_poly.pdbx_seq_one_letter_code
_entity_poly.pdbx_strand_id
1 'polypeptide(L)'
;MASSIFTGVKFSPILAPLHSRDSRRSGFTKDSRNKVRLNPAAHRVRVEAQSLIPSHGLWASSSSLVGKPSQVVNATVGPDEPHAAGTAWPDGIVEERQDVAELLLPLRLMRLKTLGTGARSNAYTDFHHTVFHIHSPTHTKDSEDDLFPSVLDALNEIAFHPKFLSSRVEKERRAILSELQMMNTIEYRVDCQLLQHLHSENKLGKRFPIGLEEQIKKWDVDKIRKFHERWYFPANATLYIVGDIDNIPRIVHNIEAVFGKTGLENEATPTSLTPGAFGAMANFLVPKLPAGLGGTFSQERTNTADQSKIIKRERHAVRPPVEHNWSLPGTSVDLKPPQIFKHELLQNFAINMFCKIPVSKVQTFGDLRNVLMKRIFLSALHFRINTRYKSSNPPFTSVELDHSDSGREGCTVTTLTVTAEPKNWQNAVKVAVQEVRRLKEFGVTKGELTRYMDALLKDSEHLAAMIDNVSSVDNLDFIMESDALGHTVMDQTQGHETLVAVAGTVTLEEVNTVGAKVLEFISDFGKPTAPLPAAIVACVPTKMHGDEVVESDFNITPSEILDSVKSGLLAPIEAEPELEVPKELISQSQLQELTLQRNPCFVPIPGSGVTKLHDKETGITQLRLSNGIPVNFKISKTESRAGVMRLIVGGGRAAETSDSKGAVVVGVRTLSEGGRVGDFSREQVELFCVNHLINCSLESTEEFIAMEFRFTLRDNGMQAAFQLLHMVLEHSVWLEDAFDRATAISFVL
;
A
#
# COMPACT_ATOMS: atom_id res chain seq x y z
N MET A 1 1.58 11.98 -2.09
CA MET A 1 2.70 12.45 -2.94
C MET A 1 4.03 11.71 -2.68
N ALA A 2 4.15 10.90 -1.61
CA ALA A 2 5.41 10.23 -1.27
C ALA A 2 5.53 8.76 -1.73
N SER A 3 4.45 8.00 -1.97
CA SER A 3 4.58 6.65 -2.58
C SER A 3 4.97 6.70 -4.07
N SER A 4 4.88 7.86 -4.72
CA SER A 4 5.21 8.04 -6.13
C SER A 4 6.68 8.32 -6.42
N ILE A 5 7.56 8.39 -5.41
CA ILE A 5 8.99 8.72 -5.61
C ILE A 5 9.75 7.54 -6.23
N PHE A 6 9.25 6.31 -6.06
CA PHE A 6 9.80 5.10 -6.69
C PHE A 6 9.05 4.66 -7.95
N THR A 7 7.94 5.31 -8.31
CA THR A 7 7.35 5.20 -9.65
C THR A 7 7.95 6.30 -10.51
N GLY A 8 9.06 5.96 -11.19
CA GLY A 8 9.61 6.85 -12.21
C GLY A 8 8.50 7.32 -13.14
N VAL A 9 8.36 8.64 -13.28
CA VAL A 9 7.67 9.35 -14.37
C VAL A 9 6.59 8.50 -15.06
N LYS A 10 5.39 8.40 -14.47
CA LYS A 10 4.24 7.78 -15.12
C LYS A 10 3.42 8.82 -15.87
N PHE A 11 3.29 8.60 -17.18
CA PHE A 11 2.33 9.26 -18.05
C PHE A 11 1.06 8.42 -18.11
N SER A 12 -0.01 8.88 -17.45
CA SER A 12 -1.30 8.21 -17.42
C SER A 12 -1.89 8.07 -18.84
N PRO A 13 -2.43 6.91 -19.23
CA PRO A 13 -3.31 6.78 -20.39
C PRO A 13 -4.73 7.23 -20.01
N ILE A 14 -5.27 8.20 -20.74
CA ILE A 14 -6.65 8.68 -20.60
C ILE A 14 -7.58 7.69 -21.32
N LEU A 15 -8.43 6.99 -20.56
CA LEU A 15 -9.60 6.30 -21.08
C LEU A 15 -10.79 6.61 -20.16
N ALA A 16 -11.56 7.63 -20.54
CA ALA A 16 -12.91 7.85 -20.02
C ALA A 16 -13.90 7.54 -21.15
N PRO A 17 -14.87 6.62 -20.96
CA PRO A 17 -15.90 6.41 -21.97
C PRO A 17 -16.88 7.58 -22.00
N LEU A 18 -16.93 8.23 -23.17
CA LEU A 18 -18.00 9.13 -23.59
C LEU A 18 -19.33 8.36 -23.63
N HIS A 19 -20.13 8.46 -22.57
CA HIS A 19 -21.55 8.16 -22.68
C HIS A 19 -22.31 9.38 -23.22
N SER A 20 -22.56 9.33 -24.53
CA SER A 20 -23.61 10.12 -25.18
C SER A 20 -24.97 9.73 -24.58
N ARG A 21 -25.61 10.67 -23.87
CA ARG A 21 -27.05 10.61 -23.62
C ARG A 21 -27.72 11.71 -24.44
N ASP A 22 -28.35 11.21 -25.50
CA ASP A 22 -29.28 11.91 -26.37
C ASP A 22 -30.27 12.78 -25.61
N SER A 23 -30.36 14.03 -26.05
CA SER A 23 -31.39 14.99 -25.69
C SER A 23 -32.71 14.65 -26.37
N ARG A 24 -33.80 14.52 -25.61
CA ARG A 24 -35.16 14.78 -26.11
C ARG A 24 -35.98 15.63 -25.12
N ARG A 25 -36.16 16.89 -25.53
CA ARG A 25 -37.33 17.78 -25.41
C ARG A 25 -38.21 17.72 -24.14
N SER A 26 -38.25 18.85 -23.43
CA SER A 26 -39.41 19.75 -23.21
C SER A 26 -39.11 20.56 -21.92
N GLY A 27 -38.87 21.87 -21.97
CA GLY A 27 -39.88 22.90 -22.17
C GLY A 27 -40.54 23.20 -20.83
N PHE A 28 -40.11 24.27 -20.13
CA PHE A 28 -40.98 25.22 -19.42
C PHE A 28 -40.17 26.34 -18.79
N THR A 29 -40.70 27.54 -18.94
CA THR A 29 -40.23 28.86 -18.52
C THR A 29 -40.62 29.18 -17.07
N LYS A 30 -39.78 29.95 -16.35
CA LYS A 30 -40.17 31.18 -15.60
C LYS A 30 -39.04 31.73 -14.72
N ASP A 31 -38.52 32.87 -15.15
CA ASP A 31 -38.45 34.16 -14.44
C ASP A 31 -38.69 34.18 -12.90
N SER A 32 -37.75 34.73 -12.12
CA SER A 32 -37.97 35.99 -11.38
C SER A 32 -36.89 36.33 -10.33
N ARG A 33 -36.71 37.65 -10.21
CA ARG A 33 -35.81 38.48 -9.39
C ARG A 33 -36.01 38.39 -7.87
N ASN A 34 -34.95 38.68 -7.11
CA ASN A 34 -34.86 39.65 -5.97
C ASN A 34 -33.47 39.49 -5.30
N LYS A 35 -32.48 40.39 -5.39
CA LYS A 35 -32.27 41.70 -4.72
C LYS A 35 -32.77 41.79 -3.26
N VAL A 36 -31.85 41.96 -2.29
CA VAL A 36 -31.64 43.17 -1.43
C VAL A 36 -30.85 42.89 -0.11
N ARG A 37 -29.72 43.61 0.07
CA ARG A 37 -29.07 44.27 1.27
C ARG A 37 -28.79 43.51 2.59
N LEU A 38 -27.53 43.47 3.07
CA LEU A 38 -26.76 44.44 3.92
C LEU A 38 -27.32 44.64 5.36
N ASN A 39 -26.61 44.20 6.42
CA ASN A 39 -25.62 45.00 7.19
C ASN A 39 -25.01 44.22 8.41
N PRO A 40 -23.89 44.69 9.01
CA PRO A 40 -23.01 43.97 9.95
C PRO A 40 -23.03 44.49 11.41
N ALA A 41 -22.48 43.71 12.34
CA ALA A 41 -21.91 44.14 13.63
C ALA A 41 -21.07 42.96 14.20
N ALA A 42 -19.74 42.99 14.28
CA ALA A 42 -18.88 43.69 15.24
C ALA A 42 -19.07 43.27 16.70
N HIS A 43 -18.18 42.40 17.22
CA HIS A 43 -17.50 42.64 18.49
C HIS A 43 -16.13 41.94 18.55
N ARG A 44 -15.10 42.77 18.76
CA ARG A 44 -13.73 42.42 19.16
C ARG A 44 -13.72 42.09 20.65
N VAL A 45 -13.01 41.04 21.04
CA VAL A 45 -12.23 41.03 22.28
C VAL A 45 -10.86 40.45 21.97
N ARG A 46 -9.84 41.22 22.37
CA ARG A 46 -8.40 41.03 22.19
C ARG A 46 -7.86 40.61 23.56
N VAL A 47 -7.11 39.53 23.64
CA VAL A 47 -6.21 39.27 24.77
C VAL A 47 -4.84 38.92 24.19
N GLU A 48 -3.90 39.84 24.41
CA GLU A 48 -2.47 39.65 24.20
C GLU A 48 -1.86 38.93 25.41
N ALA A 49 -0.93 38.03 25.18
CA ALA A 49 0.12 37.71 26.15
C ALA A 49 1.43 37.41 25.41
N GLN A 50 2.45 38.20 25.74
CA GLN A 50 3.80 38.17 25.22
C GLN A 50 4.70 37.16 25.96
N SER A 51 5.70 36.67 25.21
CA SER A 51 7.07 36.28 25.59
C SER A 51 7.34 35.42 26.83
N LEU A 52 8.18 34.40 26.67
CA LEU A 52 9.58 34.42 27.16
C LEU A 52 10.34 33.15 26.77
N ILE A 53 11.48 33.38 26.12
CA ILE A 53 12.61 32.46 25.94
C ILE A 53 13.41 32.44 27.27
N PRO A 54 14.08 31.33 27.62
CA PRO A 54 15.52 31.47 27.83
C PRO A 54 16.36 30.34 27.25
N SER A 55 17.41 30.78 26.57
CA SER A 55 18.65 30.09 26.27
C SER A 55 19.52 29.92 27.52
N HIS A 56 20.22 28.78 27.66
CA HIS A 56 21.54 28.72 28.31
C HIS A 56 22.33 27.52 27.77
N GLY A 57 23.60 27.75 27.44
CA GLY A 57 24.56 26.71 27.05
C GLY A 57 25.72 26.57 28.05
N LEU A 58 26.68 25.72 27.65
CA LEU A 58 28.11 25.66 28.02
C LEU A 58 28.52 24.89 29.31
N TRP A 59 29.10 23.68 29.19
CA TRP A 59 30.55 23.36 29.18
C TRP A 59 30.86 21.86 29.39
N ALA A 60 32.01 21.44 28.85
CA ALA A 60 32.55 20.08 28.83
C ALA A 60 33.38 19.74 30.08
N SER A 61 33.46 18.45 30.44
CA SER A 61 34.69 17.82 30.97
C SER A 61 34.61 16.29 30.96
N SER A 62 35.69 15.68 30.50
CA SER A 62 35.99 14.24 30.45
C SER A 62 36.33 13.64 31.83
N SER A 63 35.86 12.42 32.12
CA SER A 63 36.63 11.40 32.85
C SER A 63 35.99 10.01 32.73
N SER A 64 36.80 9.04 32.33
CA SER A 64 36.58 7.60 32.20
C SER A 64 36.27 6.90 33.53
N LEU A 65 35.36 5.91 33.54
CA LEU A 65 35.46 4.63 34.28
C LEU A 65 34.31 3.65 33.91
N VAL A 66 34.70 2.63 33.13
CA VAL A 66 34.27 1.22 33.07
C VAL A 66 32.98 0.78 33.81
N GLY A 67 32.03 0.23 33.02
CA GLY A 67 31.39 -1.06 33.35
C GLY A 67 29.91 -1.06 33.72
N LYS A 68 29.03 -1.19 32.72
CA LYS A 68 27.82 -2.05 32.70
C LYS A 68 27.23 -2.06 31.28
N PRO A 69 26.83 -3.22 30.72
CA PRO A 69 26.17 -3.25 29.42
C PRO A 69 24.75 -2.70 29.60
N SER A 70 24.52 -1.46 29.20
CA SER A 70 23.18 -0.90 29.07
C SER A 70 22.51 -1.55 27.86
N GLN A 71 21.66 -2.55 28.12
CA GLN A 71 20.63 -2.99 27.19
C GLN A 71 19.70 -1.80 26.95
N VAL A 72 19.88 -1.12 25.83
CA VAL A 72 18.90 -0.19 25.27
C VAL A 72 18.20 -0.96 24.17
N VAL A 73 16.93 -1.27 24.43
CA VAL A 73 16.06 -2.07 23.58
C VAL A 73 15.20 -1.10 22.77
N ASN A 74 14.83 -1.52 21.56
CA ASN A 74 13.69 -1.08 20.74
C ASN A 74 14.08 -0.37 19.44
N ALA A 75 13.73 -1.01 18.33
CA ALA A 75 13.68 -0.45 16.97
C ALA A 75 12.64 -1.20 16.12
N THR A 76 11.56 -0.50 15.72
CA THR A 76 10.86 -0.36 14.41
C THR A 76 9.41 0.04 14.61
N VAL A 77 8.62 0.67 13.72
CA VAL A 77 8.72 1.60 12.57
C VAL A 77 7.31 2.27 12.52
N GLY A 78 7.07 3.42 11.88
CA GLY A 78 5.75 4.08 11.88
C GLY A 78 4.75 3.58 10.80
N PRO A 79 3.44 3.86 10.95
CA PRO A 79 2.34 3.47 10.04
C PRO A 79 2.53 3.69 8.54
N ASP A 80 3.32 4.70 8.16
CA ASP A 80 3.55 5.04 6.75
C ASP A 80 4.95 4.67 6.25
N GLU A 81 5.83 4.20 7.14
CA GLU A 81 7.06 3.59 6.68
C GLU A 81 6.71 2.19 6.14
N PRO A 82 7.00 1.88 4.86
CA PRO A 82 6.30 0.83 4.10
C PRO A 82 6.76 -0.60 4.44
N HIS A 83 6.78 -0.98 5.71
CA HIS A 83 7.11 -2.32 6.18
C HIS A 83 6.10 -2.93 7.16
N ALA A 84 5.00 -2.25 7.51
CA ALA A 84 3.81 -2.92 8.10
C ALA A 84 2.46 -2.31 7.65
N ALA A 85 2.46 -1.63 6.51
CA ALA A 85 1.35 -1.62 5.58
C ALA A 85 1.92 -2.17 4.27
N GLY A 86 1.27 -3.15 3.67
CA GLY A 86 1.86 -4.03 2.66
C GLY A 86 2.73 -3.33 1.60
N THR A 87 3.71 -4.07 1.10
CA THR A 87 4.00 -4.02 -0.34
C THR A 87 2.77 -4.57 -1.09
N ALA A 88 1.65 -3.84 -0.98
CA ALA A 88 0.71 -3.82 -2.06
C ALA A 88 1.50 -3.35 -3.27
N TRP A 89 1.56 -4.23 -4.28
CA TRP A 89 1.49 -3.92 -5.70
C TRP A 89 1.90 -2.48 -6.06
N PRO A 90 2.98 -2.27 -6.83
CA PRO A 90 3.42 -0.92 -7.19
C PRO A 90 2.29 -0.07 -7.80
N ASP A 91 2.06 1.10 -7.21
CA ASP A 91 1.06 2.12 -7.58
C ASP A 91 1.18 2.57 -9.05
N GLY A 92 0.64 1.80 -9.98
CA GLY A 92 0.13 2.41 -11.21
C GLY A 92 0.03 1.47 -12.38
N ILE A 93 -0.65 0.36 -12.15
CA ILE A 93 -1.83 0.02 -12.94
C ILE A 93 -2.96 -0.28 -11.94
N VAL A 94 -3.22 0.65 -11.01
CA VAL A 94 -4.06 0.41 -9.82
C VAL A 94 -4.94 1.60 -9.44
N GLU A 95 -5.29 2.50 -10.38
CA GLU A 95 -6.46 3.38 -10.14
C GLU A 95 -7.79 2.62 -10.41
N GLU A 96 -7.73 1.46 -11.09
CA GLU A 96 -8.83 0.49 -11.21
C GLU A 96 -8.66 -0.77 -10.34
N ARG A 97 -7.55 -0.91 -9.59
CA ARG A 97 -7.28 -2.11 -8.76
C ARG A 97 -7.26 -1.85 -7.24
N GLN A 98 -7.49 -0.63 -6.78
CA GLN A 98 -7.87 -0.41 -5.38
C GLN A 98 -9.20 -1.14 -5.05
N ASP A 99 -9.98 -1.46 -6.08
CA ASP A 99 -11.14 -2.35 -6.02
C ASP A 99 -10.76 -3.84 -5.89
N VAL A 100 -9.49 -4.22 -6.04
CA VAL A 100 -9.04 -5.63 -6.14
C VAL A 100 -8.26 -6.12 -4.91
N ALA A 101 -7.59 -5.23 -4.17
CA ALA A 101 -7.29 -5.52 -2.76
C ALA A 101 -8.59 -5.59 -1.92
N GLU A 102 -9.68 -4.94 -2.38
CA GLU A 102 -11.04 -5.20 -1.90
C GLU A 102 -11.61 -6.57 -2.34
N LEU A 103 -11.05 -7.25 -3.36
CA LEU A 103 -11.53 -8.56 -3.86
C LEU A 103 -10.96 -9.76 -3.09
N LEU A 104 -9.91 -9.57 -2.29
CA LEU A 104 -9.36 -10.59 -1.38
C LEU A 104 -9.65 -10.30 0.10
N LEU A 105 -10.35 -9.21 0.41
CA LEU A 105 -10.97 -9.00 1.72
C LEU A 105 -11.94 -10.16 1.97
N PRO A 106 -11.71 -10.96 3.01
CA PRO A 106 -12.57 -12.11 3.21
C PRO A 106 -13.94 -11.69 3.73
N LEU A 107 -15.00 -12.05 3.01
CA LEU A 107 -16.40 -12.01 3.46
C LEU A 107 -16.80 -10.64 4.06
N ARG A 108 -17.26 -9.72 3.21
CA ARG A 108 -17.80 -8.41 3.62
C ARG A 108 -19.18 -8.59 4.28
N LEU A 109 -19.20 -9.13 5.49
CA LEU A 109 -20.43 -9.31 6.26
C LEU A 109 -20.71 -8.10 7.17
N MET A 110 -21.88 -7.51 6.95
CA MET A 110 -22.57 -6.56 7.85
C MET A 110 -22.03 -5.11 7.88
N ARG A 111 -22.42 -4.31 6.87
CA ARG A 111 -22.58 -2.85 7.06
C ARG A 111 -23.84 -2.58 7.90
N LEU A 112 -23.68 -2.39 9.21
CA LEU A 112 -24.71 -1.76 10.02
C LEU A 112 -24.46 -0.24 9.96
N LYS A 113 -25.28 0.46 9.16
CA LYS A 113 -25.47 1.90 9.40
C LYS A 113 -26.38 2.02 10.61
N THR A 114 -25.81 2.35 11.76
CA THR A 114 -26.60 2.86 12.88
C THR A 114 -27.17 4.21 12.44
N LEU A 115 -28.46 4.20 12.06
CA LEU A 115 -29.16 5.38 11.55
C LEU A 115 -29.04 6.54 12.55
N GLY A 116 -28.35 7.62 12.15
CA GLY A 116 -28.26 8.87 12.90
C GLY A 116 -26.91 9.17 13.57
N THR A 117 -26.03 8.18 13.82
CA THR A 117 -24.80 8.40 14.61
C THR A 117 -23.55 8.68 13.79
N GLY A 118 -23.57 8.42 12.48
CA GLY A 118 -22.38 8.54 11.62
C GLY A 118 -21.38 7.37 11.73
N ALA A 119 -21.64 6.40 12.60
CA ALA A 119 -20.82 5.20 12.76
C ALA A 119 -20.95 4.24 11.56
N ARG A 120 -19.86 3.52 11.27
CA ARG A 120 -19.75 2.51 10.22
C ARG A 120 -19.13 1.26 10.83
N SER A 121 -19.81 0.12 10.68
CA SER A 121 -19.24 -1.19 11.03
C SER A 121 -18.89 -1.98 9.78
N ASN A 122 -17.92 -2.88 9.90
CA ASN A 122 -17.65 -3.92 8.93
C ASN A 122 -16.92 -5.09 9.62
N ALA A 123 -16.78 -6.21 8.91
CA ALA A 123 -16.05 -7.38 9.37
C ALA A 123 -15.35 -8.07 8.21
N TYR A 124 -14.29 -8.81 8.52
CA TYR A 124 -13.62 -9.69 7.56
C TYR A 124 -13.05 -10.94 8.25
N THR A 125 -12.89 -12.05 7.52
CA THR A 125 -12.40 -13.34 8.05
C THR A 125 -11.20 -13.92 7.31
N ASP A 126 -9.98 -13.74 7.78
CA ASP A 126 -8.82 -14.36 7.12
C ASP A 126 -8.56 -15.81 7.59
N PHE A 127 -7.51 -16.44 7.07
CA PHE A 127 -7.12 -17.82 7.39
C PHE A 127 -7.00 -18.12 8.89
N HIS A 128 -6.65 -17.11 9.70
CA HIS A 128 -6.33 -17.30 11.12
C HIS A 128 -7.14 -16.46 12.09
N HIS A 129 -7.91 -15.49 11.60
CA HIS A 129 -8.59 -14.54 12.46
C HIS A 129 -9.83 -13.97 11.78
N THR A 130 -10.80 -13.56 12.60
CA THR A 130 -11.94 -12.76 12.16
C THR A 130 -11.84 -11.42 12.88
N VAL A 131 -11.98 -10.33 12.13
CA VAL A 131 -11.97 -8.96 12.66
C VAL A 131 -13.37 -8.38 12.53
N PHE A 132 -13.85 -7.81 13.63
CA PHE A 132 -15.02 -6.93 13.65
C PHE A 132 -14.52 -5.55 14.01
N HIS A 133 -14.83 -4.56 13.18
CA HIS A 133 -14.39 -3.18 13.42
C HIS A 133 -15.54 -2.20 13.27
N ILE A 134 -15.54 -1.18 14.13
CA ILE A 134 -16.52 -0.10 14.15
C ILE A 134 -15.74 1.20 14.14
N HIS A 135 -15.93 1.98 13.09
CA HIS A 135 -15.48 3.36 13.02
C HIS A 135 -16.63 4.27 13.45
N SER A 136 -16.44 5.00 14.54
CA SER A 136 -17.47 5.88 15.11
C SER A 136 -16.86 7.22 15.45
N PRO A 137 -17.61 8.34 15.30
CA PRO A 137 -17.24 9.56 16.00
C PRO A 137 -17.28 9.31 17.52
N THR A 138 -16.52 10.10 18.28
CA THR A 138 -16.48 10.06 19.75
C THR A 138 -17.79 10.56 20.36
N HIS A 139 -18.41 11.57 19.73
CA HIS A 139 -19.69 12.17 20.14
C HIS A 139 -20.67 12.26 18.97
N THR A 140 -21.97 12.34 19.25
CA THR A 140 -22.96 12.62 18.20
C THR A 140 -22.98 14.10 17.83
N LYS A 141 -23.53 14.46 16.65
CA LYS A 141 -23.63 15.87 16.23
C LYS A 141 -24.61 16.69 17.07
N ASP A 142 -25.54 16.02 17.74
CA ASP A 142 -26.68 16.64 18.44
C ASP A 142 -26.65 16.43 19.96
N SER A 143 -25.71 15.64 20.50
CA SER A 143 -25.48 15.46 21.93
C SER A 143 -24.00 15.24 22.28
N GLU A 144 -23.57 15.72 23.45
CA GLU A 144 -22.22 15.44 24.00
C GLU A 144 -22.08 13.99 24.51
N ASP A 145 -23.08 13.14 24.32
CA ASP A 145 -23.05 11.76 24.80
C ASP A 145 -21.91 10.98 24.12
N ASP A 146 -21.10 10.33 24.96
CA ASP A 146 -20.00 9.49 24.53
C ASP A 146 -20.54 8.21 23.88
N LEU A 147 -20.20 7.99 22.62
CA LEU A 147 -20.59 6.79 21.88
C LEU A 147 -19.72 5.58 22.20
N PHE A 148 -18.56 5.78 22.83
CA PHE A 148 -17.58 4.72 23.06
C PHE A 148 -18.15 3.53 23.85
N PRO A 149 -18.90 3.68 24.96
CA PRO A 149 -19.53 2.55 25.65
C PRO A 149 -20.48 1.75 24.75
N SER A 150 -21.29 2.45 23.95
CA SER A 150 -22.23 1.81 23.02
C SER A 150 -21.52 1.00 21.93
N VAL A 151 -20.36 1.49 21.47
CA VAL A 151 -19.51 0.78 20.50
C VAL A 151 -18.92 -0.49 21.11
N LEU A 152 -18.42 -0.43 22.35
CA LEU A 152 -17.92 -1.60 23.07
C LEU A 152 -19.03 -2.63 23.31
N ASP A 153 -20.22 -2.20 23.70
CA ASP A 153 -21.38 -3.08 23.88
C ASP A 153 -21.76 -3.78 22.56
N ALA A 154 -21.78 -3.03 21.45
CA ALA A 154 -22.04 -3.59 20.13
C ALA A 154 -20.99 -4.64 19.72
N LEU A 155 -19.70 -4.37 19.96
CA LEU A 155 -18.63 -5.35 19.71
C LEU A 155 -18.79 -6.60 20.58
N ASN A 156 -19.15 -6.44 21.86
CA ASN A 156 -19.40 -7.55 22.77
C ASN A 156 -20.60 -8.40 22.33
N GLU A 157 -21.70 -7.78 21.91
CA GLU A 157 -22.88 -8.50 21.41
C GLU A 157 -22.56 -9.28 20.12
N ILE A 158 -21.88 -8.63 19.16
CA ILE A 158 -21.50 -9.25 17.88
C ILE A 158 -20.55 -10.44 18.11
N ALA A 159 -19.54 -10.27 18.95
CA ALA A 159 -18.51 -11.28 19.16
C ALA A 159 -19.00 -12.44 20.05
N PHE A 160 -19.71 -12.15 21.15
CA PHE A 160 -19.91 -13.15 22.21
C PHE A 160 -21.37 -13.53 22.45
N HIS A 161 -22.34 -12.76 21.96
CA HIS A 161 -23.77 -13.03 22.17
C HIS A 161 -24.60 -13.13 20.87
N PRO A 162 -24.12 -13.80 19.80
CA PRO A 162 -24.88 -13.88 18.55
C PRO A 162 -26.13 -14.77 18.69
N LYS A 163 -27.23 -14.34 18.07
CA LYS A 163 -28.45 -15.15 17.95
C LYS A 163 -28.45 -15.91 16.62
N PHE A 164 -28.21 -17.22 16.67
CA PHE A 164 -28.26 -18.11 15.51
C PHE A 164 -29.70 -18.50 15.12
N LEU A 165 -30.53 -17.52 14.77
CA LEU A 165 -31.91 -17.75 14.30
C LEU A 165 -31.88 -18.41 12.91
N SER A 166 -32.56 -19.55 12.74
CA SER A 166 -32.54 -20.30 11.48
C SER A 166 -32.94 -19.46 10.26
N SER A 167 -33.94 -18.57 10.40
CA SER A 167 -34.37 -17.66 9.33
C SER A 167 -33.31 -16.63 8.94
N ARG A 168 -32.47 -16.18 9.88
CA ARG A 168 -31.33 -15.30 9.62
C ARG A 168 -30.18 -16.07 8.97
N VAL A 169 -29.89 -17.29 9.43
CA VAL A 169 -28.86 -18.16 8.83
C VAL A 169 -29.19 -18.46 7.36
N GLU A 170 -30.44 -18.78 7.03
CA GLU A 170 -30.83 -19.02 5.63
C GLU A 170 -30.82 -17.75 4.76
N LYS A 171 -31.07 -16.58 5.37
CA LYS A 171 -30.88 -15.30 4.66
C LYS A 171 -29.40 -15.07 4.37
N GLU A 172 -28.53 -15.31 5.35
CA GLU A 172 -27.09 -15.11 5.23
C GLU A 172 -26.45 -16.12 4.26
N ARG A 173 -26.91 -17.38 4.26
CA ARG A 173 -26.47 -18.38 3.29
C ARG A 173 -26.67 -17.92 1.85
N ARG A 174 -27.81 -17.27 1.55
CA ARG A 174 -28.06 -16.69 0.21
C ARG A 174 -27.14 -15.52 -0.10
N ALA A 175 -26.83 -14.68 0.88
CA ALA A 175 -25.89 -13.58 0.71
C ALA A 175 -24.47 -14.12 0.41
N ILE A 176 -23.98 -15.08 1.20
CA ILE A 176 -22.66 -15.71 1.02
C ILE A 176 -22.56 -16.41 -0.35
N LEU A 177 -23.61 -17.10 -0.80
CA LEU A 177 -23.62 -17.72 -2.13
C LEU A 177 -23.58 -16.68 -3.27
N SER A 178 -24.23 -15.53 -3.09
CA SER A 178 -24.14 -14.41 -4.04
C SER A 178 -22.74 -13.81 -4.04
N GLU A 179 -22.13 -13.64 -2.87
CA GLU A 179 -20.76 -13.13 -2.73
C GLU A 179 -19.73 -14.08 -3.36
N LEU A 180 -19.86 -15.39 -3.11
CA LEU A 180 -19.05 -16.41 -3.75
C LEU A 180 -19.12 -16.31 -5.29
N GLN A 181 -20.31 -16.06 -5.84
CA GLN A 181 -20.47 -15.89 -7.29
C GLN A 181 -19.82 -14.60 -7.79
N MET A 182 -19.94 -13.49 -7.05
CA MET A 182 -19.35 -12.20 -7.42
C MET A 182 -17.81 -12.21 -7.33
N MET A 183 -17.26 -12.86 -6.31
CA MET A 183 -15.81 -12.93 -6.06
C MET A 183 -15.09 -13.90 -7.01
N ASN A 184 -15.81 -14.79 -7.70
CA ASN A 184 -15.24 -15.81 -8.58
C ASN A 184 -14.72 -15.26 -9.93
N THR A 185 -13.86 -14.24 -9.87
CA THR A 185 -13.15 -13.65 -11.01
C THR A 185 -11.94 -14.51 -11.39
N ILE A 186 -11.30 -14.20 -12.53
CA ILE A 186 -10.09 -14.92 -12.95
C ILE A 186 -8.91 -14.61 -12.03
N GLU A 187 -8.81 -13.38 -11.54
CA GLU A 187 -7.79 -12.92 -10.59
C GLU A 187 -7.86 -13.74 -9.31
N TYR A 188 -9.05 -13.86 -8.70
CA TYR A 188 -9.26 -14.67 -7.51
C TYR A 188 -8.87 -16.15 -7.72
N ARG A 189 -9.17 -16.70 -8.90
CA ARG A 189 -8.77 -18.09 -9.24
C ARG A 189 -7.27 -18.24 -9.34
N VAL A 190 -6.58 -17.27 -9.95
CA VAL A 190 -5.11 -17.23 -10.00
C VAL A 190 -4.55 -17.21 -8.58
N ASP A 191 -5.03 -16.32 -7.72
CA ASP A 191 -4.54 -16.20 -6.34
C ASP A 191 -4.75 -17.49 -5.53
N CYS A 192 -5.91 -18.14 -5.71
CA CYS A 192 -6.16 -19.45 -5.13
C CYS A 192 -5.13 -20.49 -5.59
N GLN A 193 -4.77 -20.50 -6.88
CA GLN A 193 -3.75 -21.40 -7.42
C GLN A 193 -2.36 -21.10 -6.86
N LEU A 194 -1.99 -19.82 -6.75
CA LEU A 194 -0.71 -19.41 -6.17
C LEU A 194 -0.60 -19.87 -4.70
N LEU A 195 -1.58 -19.51 -3.87
CA LEU A 195 -1.63 -19.86 -2.45
C LEU A 195 -1.71 -21.38 -2.22
N GLN A 196 -2.49 -22.09 -3.04
CA GLN A 196 -2.61 -23.55 -2.95
C GLN A 196 -1.26 -24.25 -3.13
N HIS A 197 -0.45 -23.79 -4.08
CA HIS A 197 0.86 -24.39 -4.33
C HIS A 197 1.92 -23.92 -3.35
N LEU A 198 1.93 -22.61 -3.01
CA LEU A 198 2.82 -22.03 -2.01
C LEU A 198 2.69 -22.73 -0.65
N HIS A 199 1.46 -23.05 -0.24
CA HIS A 199 1.14 -23.69 1.04
C HIS A 199 0.57 -25.12 0.89
N SER A 200 1.01 -25.83 -0.14
CA SER A 200 0.54 -27.19 -0.46
C SER A 200 0.81 -28.20 0.66
N GLU A 201 1.78 -27.92 1.53
CA GLU A 201 2.13 -28.75 2.68
C GLU A 201 1.16 -28.63 3.86
N ASN A 202 0.38 -27.54 3.93
CA ASN A 202 -0.41 -27.24 5.12
C ASN A 202 -1.89 -26.93 4.80
N LYS A 203 -2.63 -26.44 5.80
CA LYS A 203 -4.08 -26.19 5.67
C LYS A 203 -4.41 -24.91 4.89
N LEU A 204 -3.50 -23.93 4.82
CA LEU A 204 -3.71 -22.67 4.11
C LEU A 204 -4.04 -22.93 2.64
N GLY A 205 -3.29 -23.81 1.97
CA GLY A 205 -3.56 -24.16 0.58
C GLY A 205 -4.87 -24.91 0.32
N LYS A 206 -5.66 -25.21 1.37
CA LYS A 206 -6.90 -26.02 1.29
C LYS A 206 -8.08 -25.40 2.05
N ARG A 207 -7.92 -24.25 2.70
CA ARG A 207 -8.91 -23.66 3.63
C ARG A 207 -9.09 -22.17 3.36
N PHE A 208 -9.35 -21.82 2.11
CA PHE A 208 -9.74 -20.47 1.73
C PHE A 208 -10.97 -20.01 2.53
N PRO A 209 -10.98 -18.75 3.02
CA PRO A 209 -12.02 -18.27 3.94
C PRO A 209 -13.45 -18.44 3.46
N ILE A 210 -13.70 -18.24 2.16
CA ILE A 210 -15.05 -18.37 1.59
C ILE A 210 -15.63 -19.79 1.72
N GLY A 211 -14.76 -20.80 1.85
CA GLY A 211 -15.15 -22.21 1.97
C GLY A 211 -15.58 -22.86 0.65
N LEU A 212 -16.26 -23.99 0.75
CA LEU A 212 -16.74 -24.76 -0.40
C LEU A 212 -18.25 -24.58 -0.56
N GLU A 213 -18.70 -24.26 -1.77
CA GLU A 213 -20.12 -24.05 -2.09
C GLU A 213 -21.01 -25.21 -1.59
N GLU A 214 -20.57 -26.44 -1.83
CA GLU A 214 -21.27 -27.66 -1.40
C GLU A 214 -21.44 -27.77 0.12
N GLN A 215 -20.48 -27.22 0.88
CA GLN A 215 -20.55 -27.18 2.34
C GLN A 215 -21.44 -26.03 2.81
N ILE A 216 -21.30 -24.85 2.19
CA ILE A 216 -22.14 -23.69 2.44
C ILE A 216 -23.62 -24.02 2.20
N LYS A 217 -23.96 -24.90 1.26
CA LYS A 217 -25.35 -25.35 1.06
C LYS A 217 -25.87 -26.32 2.14
N LYS A 218 -24.99 -27.00 2.87
CA LYS A 218 -25.33 -28.13 3.78
C LYS A 218 -25.10 -27.84 5.27
N TRP A 219 -24.46 -26.74 5.63
CA TRP A 219 -24.19 -26.43 7.04
C TRP A 219 -25.47 -26.21 7.83
N ASP A 220 -25.54 -26.86 8.99
CA ASP A 220 -26.65 -26.74 9.93
C ASP A 220 -26.36 -25.68 10.99
N VAL A 221 -27.40 -25.07 11.53
CA VAL A 221 -27.34 -24.02 12.56
C VAL A 221 -26.54 -24.49 13.78
N ASP A 222 -26.69 -25.75 14.17
CA ASP A 222 -25.96 -26.31 15.32
C ASP A 222 -24.46 -26.43 15.06
N LYS A 223 -24.03 -26.66 13.81
CA LYS A 223 -22.61 -26.68 13.45
C LYS A 223 -22.00 -25.29 13.53
N ILE A 224 -22.74 -24.27 13.07
CA ILE A 224 -22.32 -22.87 13.15
C ILE A 224 -22.20 -22.44 14.62
N ARG A 225 -23.19 -22.77 15.45
CA ARG A 225 -23.17 -22.50 16.89
C ARG A 225 -21.98 -23.15 17.58
N LYS A 226 -21.74 -24.45 17.33
CA LYS A 226 -20.59 -25.17 17.89
C LYS A 226 -19.25 -24.60 17.45
N PHE A 227 -19.15 -24.08 16.22
CA PHE A 227 -17.95 -23.39 15.76
C PHE A 227 -17.73 -22.09 16.52
N HIS A 228 -18.77 -21.27 16.69
CA HIS A 228 -18.71 -20.03 17.47
C HIS A 228 -18.32 -20.32 18.93
N GLU A 229 -19.02 -21.22 19.61
CA GLU A 229 -18.73 -21.64 21.00
C GLU A 229 -17.30 -22.15 21.19
N ARG A 230 -16.69 -22.73 20.15
CA ARG A 230 -15.32 -23.23 20.20
C ARG A 230 -14.28 -22.11 20.14
N TRP A 231 -14.50 -21.06 19.33
CA TRP A 231 -13.46 -20.09 18.98
C TRP A 231 -13.69 -18.68 19.53
N TYR A 232 -14.94 -18.30 19.81
CA TYR A 232 -15.32 -16.95 20.25
C TYR A 232 -15.44 -16.91 21.78
N PHE A 233 -14.30 -16.82 22.46
CA PHE A 233 -14.22 -16.62 23.90
C PHE A 233 -13.19 -15.53 24.23
N PRO A 234 -13.34 -14.77 25.33
CA PRO A 234 -12.53 -13.57 25.58
C PRO A 234 -11.02 -13.78 25.54
N ALA A 235 -10.52 -14.89 26.09
CA ALA A 235 -9.08 -15.19 26.05
C ALA A 235 -8.53 -15.46 24.64
N ASN A 236 -9.38 -15.71 23.63
CA ASN A 236 -8.99 -15.85 22.23
C ASN A 236 -9.25 -14.59 21.38
N ALA A 237 -9.61 -13.47 22.02
CA ALA A 237 -9.83 -12.20 21.36
C ALA A 237 -8.69 -11.21 21.67
N THR A 238 -8.53 -10.20 20.82
CA THR A 238 -7.64 -9.06 21.03
C THR A 238 -8.38 -7.83 20.55
N LEU A 239 -8.43 -6.79 21.39
CA LEU A 239 -9.13 -5.54 21.12
C LEU A 239 -8.09 -4.46 20.83
N TYR A 240 -8.19 -3.84 19.66
CA TYR A 240 -7.37 -2.69 19.25
C TYR A 240 -8.28 -1.46 19.17
N ILE A 241 -7.81 -0.34 19.70
CA ILE A 241 -8.55 0.92 19.71
C ILE A 241 -7.58 2.03 19.30
N VAL A 242 -7.94 2.77 18.26
CA VAL A 242 -7.16 3.89 17.71
C VAL A 242 -8.10 5.05 17.43
N GLY A 243 -7.71 6.26 17.82
CA GLY A 243 -8.48 7.47 17.61
C GLY A 243 -8.05 8.60 18.54
N ASP A 244 -8.88 9.63 18.62
CA ASP A 244 -8.72 10.78 19.51
C ASP A 244 -9.06 10.38 20.96
N ILE A 245 -8.04 9.94 21.71
CA ILE A 245 -8.18 9.31 23.03
C ILE A 245 -7.28 10.02 24.06
N ASP A 246 -7.86 10.95 24.79
CA ASP A 246 -7.12 11.74 25.79
C ASP A 246 -7.06 11.10 27.19
N ASN A 247 -7.97 10.17 27.49
CA ASN A 247 -8.13 9.63 28.84
C ASN A 247 -8.04 8.09 28.87
N ILE A 248 -6.82 7.57 28.86
CA ILE A 248 -6.53 6.13 28.91
C ILE A 248 -7.22 5.44 30.11
N PRO A 249 -7.18 5.96 31.36
CA PRO A 249 -7.88 5.32 32.48
C PRO A 249 -9.39 5.13 32.26
N ARG A 250 -10.07 6.12 31.68
CA ARG A 250 -11.51 6.02 31.35
C ARG A 250 -11.77 4.95 30.30
N ILE A 251 -10.93 4.87 29.28
CA ILE A 251 -11.05 3.84 28.23
C ILE A 251 -10.91 2.45 28.83
N VAL A 252 -9.87 2.22 29.65
CA VAL A 252 -9.65 0.95 30.34
C VAL A 252 -10.86 0.60 31.22
N HIS A 253 -11.38 1.56 32.00
CA HIS A 253 -12.56 1.34 32.83
C HIS A 253 -13.78 0.89 32.02
N ASN A 254 -14.05 1.53 30.88
CA ASN A 254 -15.17 1.16 30.01
C ASN A 254 -14.98 -0.22 29.38
N ILE A 255 -13.75 -0.57 28.96
CA ILE A 255 -13.42 -1.92 28.46
C ILE A 255 -13.68 -2.97 29.54
N GLU A 256 -13.20 -2.73 30.77
CA GLU A 256 -13.43 -3.63 31.91
C GLU A 256 -14.92 -3.76 32.25
N ALA A 257 -15.68 -2.67 32.19
CA ALA A 257 -17.11 -2.67 32.47
C ALA A 257 -17.91 -3.56 31.50
N VAL A 258 -17.53 -3.56 30.22
CA VAL A 258 -18.20 -4.34 29.16
C VAL A 258 -17.66 -5.77 29.11
N PHE A 259 -16.35 -5.95 28.90
CA PHE A 259 -15.76 -7.26 28.63
C PHE A 259 -15.35 -8.02 29.88
N GLY A 260 -15.21 -7.36 31.04
CA GLY A 260 -14.82 -8.02 32.30
C GLY A 260 -15.87 -9.01 32.83
N LYS A 261 -17.11 -8.92 32.33
CA LYS A 261 -18.22 -9.83 32.68
C LYS A 261 -18.40 -10.97 31.67
N THR A 262 -17.82 -10.84 30.47
CA THR A 262 -18.01 -11.77 29.37
C THR A 262 -17.34 -13.12 29.68
N GLY A 263 -18.08 -14.23 29.53
CA GLY A 263 -17.58 -15.59 29.77
C GLY A 263 -17.72 -16.13 31.19
N LEU A 264 -18.25 -15.34 32.13
CA LEU A 264 -18.57 -15.77 33.50
C LEU A 264 -19.97 -16.43 33.63
N GLU A 265 -20.78 -16.42 32.56
CA GLU A 265 -22.21 -16.74 32.64
C GLU A 265 -22.59 -18.22 32.52
N ASN A 266 -21.63 -19.15 32.42
CA ASN A 266 -21.97 -20.58 32.27
C ASN A 266 -22.51 -21.28 33.54
N GLU A 267 -22.71 -20.57 34.66
CA GLU A 267 -23.31 -21.15 35.88
C GLU A 267 -24.41 -20.29 36.57
N ALA A 268 -25.04 -19.36 35.87
CA ALA A 268 -26.23 -18.69 36.41
C ALA A 268 -27.49 -19.08 35.63
N THR A 269 -28.39 -19.81 36.30
CA THR A 269 -29.79 -19.98 35.88
C THR A 269 -30.41 -18.60 35.60
N PRO A 270 -31.33 -18.46 34.62
CA PRO A 270 -31.73 -17.15 34.13
C PRO A 270 -32.51 -16.41 35.20
N THR A 271 -31.86 -15.41 35.82
CA THR A 271 -32.55 -14.43 36.65
C THR A 271 -33.01 -13.31 35.74
N SER A 272 -34.30 -13.01 35.80
CA SER A 272 -35.04 -12.04 34.99
C SER A 272 -34.29 -10.72 34.74
N LEU A 273 -33.91 -10.46 33.48
CA LEU A 273 -33.57 -9.12 33.00
C LEU A 273 -34.86 -8.42 32.57
N THR A 274 -35.09 -7.23 33.11
CA THR A 274 -36.10 -6.26 32.68
C THR A 274 -35.97 -5.97 31.17
N PRO A 275 -37.06 -5.94 30.40
CA PRO A 275 -36.99 -5.68 28.97
C PRO A 275 -36.62 -4.22 28.70
N GLY A 276 -35.52 -3.98 27.98
CA GLY A 276 -35.32 -2.75 27.23
C GLY A 276 -36.42 -2.58 26.18
N ALA A 277 -36.81 -1.33 25.93
CA ALA A 277 -38.01 -0.96 25.17
C ALA A 277 -37.96 -1.41 23.70
N PHE A 278 -38.31 -2.66 23.39
CA PHE A 278 -38.76 -3.08 22.04
C PHE A 278 -39.49 -4.45 21.99
N GLY A 279 -39.94 -5.01 23.12
CA GLY A 279 -40.56 -6.35 23.14
C GLY A 279 -41.76 -6.47 24.08
N ALA A 280 -42.96 -6.19 23.59
CA ALA A 280 -44.21 -6.59 24.23
C ALA A 280 -45.17 -7.14 23.15
N MET A 281 -45.93 -8.19 23.51
CA MET A 281 -46.92 -8.94 22.72
C MET A 281 -46.42 -10.29 22.15
N ALA A 282 -46.15 -11.26 23.02
CA ALA A 282 -46.47 -12.67 22.78
C ALA A 282 -46.18 -13.50 24.04
N ASN A 283 -47.15 -13.60 24.95
CA ASN A 283 -47.12 -14.64 25.99
C ASN A 283 -48.55 -14.94 26.44
N PHE A 284 -49.24 -15.80 25.70
CA PHE A 284 -50.36 -16.59 26.19
C PHE A 284 -50.48 -17.75 25.20
N LEU A 285 -50.18 -18.98 25.65
CA LEU A 285 -50.92 -20.22 25.34
C LEU A 285 -50.15 -21.50 25.77
N VAL A 286 -50.62 -22.07 26.90
CA VAL A 286 -50.79 -23.53 27.23
C VAL A 286 -49.49 -24.32 27.64
N PRO A 287 -49.57 -25.54 28.24
CA PRO A 287 -49.62 -25.79 29.69
C PRO A 287 -48.61 -26.86 30.20
N LYS A 288 -48.56 -27.04 31.53
CA LYS A 288 -47.83 -28.09 32.27
C LYS A 288 -48.50 -29.47 32.14
N LEU A 289 -47.70 -30.56 32.16
CA LEU A 289 -48.06 -31.84 32.79
C LEU A 289 -46.79 -32.61 33.29
N PRO A 290 -46.91 -33.46 34.33
CA PRO A 290 -45.80 -33.94 35.17
C PRO A 290 -45.58 -35.47 35.11
N ALA A 291 -44.41 -35.93 35.57
CA ALA A 291 -44.12 -37.25 36.18
C ALA A 291 -42.58 -37.37 36.32
N GLY A 292 -41.94 -37.91 37.35
CA GLY A 292 -42.40 -38.68 38.49
C GLY A 292 -41.35 -39.77 38.79
N LEU A 293 -40.90 -39.84 40.06
CA LEU A 293 -40.22 -40.95 40.76
C LEU A 293 -38.78 -41.30 40.29
N GLY A 294 -37.77 -41.48 41.13
CA GLY A 294 -37.67 -41.68 42.58
C GLY A 294 -36.51 -42.64 42.85
N GLY A 295 -35.59 -42.34 43.80
CA GLY A 295 -34.50 -43.28 44.15
C GLY A 295 -33.30 -42.67 44.89
N THR A 296 -33.51 -42.34 46.17
CA THR A 296 -32.58 -42.24 47.32
C THR A 296 -31.50 -43.35 47.40
N PHE A 297 -30.35 -43.31 48.09
CA PHE A 297 -29.71 -42.51 49.18
C PHE A 297 -28.18 -42.79 49.06
N SER A 298 -27.27 -41.87 49.39
CA SER A 298 -26.60 -41.85 50.69
C SER A 298 -25.70 -40.62 50.82
N GLN A 299 -25.84 -39.92 51.94
CA GLN A 299 -25.05 -38.75 52.35
C GLN A 299 -23.73 -39.22 52.99
N GLU A 300 -22.61 -38.71 52.50
CA GLU A 300 -21.49 -38.36 53.37
C GLU A 300 -21.13 -36.89 53.11
N ARG A 301 -21.29 -36.08 54.16
CA ARG A 301 -20.95 -34.66 54.17
C ARG A 301 -19.46 -34.51 54.48
N THR A 302 -18.69 -34.07 53.50
CA THR A 302 -17.42 -33.37 53.74
C THR A 302 -17.60 -31.91 53.32
N ASN A 303 -17.60 -31.01 54.31
CA ASN A 303 -17.52 -29.57 54.11
C ASN A 303 -16.15 -29.22 53.51
N THR A 304 -16.12 -28.92 52.22
CA THR A 304 -15.08 -28.12 51.59
C THR A 304 -15.77 -27.10 50.70
N ALA A 305 -15.49 -25.82 50.95
CA ALA A 305 -15.98 -24.71 50.14
C ALA A 305 -15.65 -24.96 48.66
N ASP A 306 -16.68 -25.19 47.85
CA ASP A 306 -16.54 -25.36 46.41
C ASP A 306 -16.34 -23.97 45.82
N GLN A 307 -15.08 -23.52 45.77
CA GLN A 307 -14.68 -22.48 44.84
C GLN A 307 -14.87 -23.09 43.45
N SER A 308 -15.93 -22.68 42.77
CA SER A 308 -16.14 -22.97 41.35
C SER A 308 -14.85 -22.67 40.60
N LYS A 309 -14.13 -23.72 40.20
CA LYS A 309 -12.92 -23.57 39.39
C LYS A 309 -13.35 -23.04 38.04
N ILE A 310 -13.26 -21.73 37.87
CA ILE A 310 -13.39 -21.04 36.59
C ILE A 310 -12.38 -21.70 35.65
N ILE A 311 -12.85 -22.55 34.74
CA ILE A 311 -12.01 -23.11 33.67
C ILE A 311 -11.77 -21.97 32.69
N LYS A 312 -10.75 -21.15 32.96
CA LYS A 312 -10.28 -20.14 32.03
C LYS A 312 -9.71 -20.87 30.82
N ARG A 313 -10.43 -20.83 29.69
CA ARG A 313 -9.90 -21.31 28.42
C ARG A 313 -8.70 -20.46 28.07
N GLU A 314 -7.56 -21.08 27.79
CA GLU A 314 -6.35 -20.37 27.39
C GLU A 314 -6.35 -20.13 25.88
N ARG A 315 -5.77 -19.01 25.48
CA ARG A 315 -5.49 -18.72 24.06
C ARG A 315 -4.55 -19.80 23.54
N HIS A 316 -4.72 -20.21 22.28
CA HIS A 316 -3.65 -20.93 21.61
C HIS A 316 -2.40 -20.04 21.53
N ALA A 317 -1.24 -20.60 21.89
CA ALA A 317 0.00 -19.84 22.05
C ALA A 317 0.54 -19.20 20.74
N VAL A 318 0.06 -19.61 19.56
CA VAL A 318 0.63 -19.18 18.27
C VAL A 318 -0.48 -18.71 17.31
N ARG A 319 -0.32 -17.50 16.77
CA ARG A 319 -0.96 -17.01 15.54
C ARG A 319 0.14 -16.94 14.46
N PRO A 320 0.00 -17.58 13.29
CA PRO A 320 -0.76 -18.77 12.96
C PRO A 320 -0.11 -20.08 13.46
N PRO A 321 -0.87 -21.07 13.95
CA PRO A 321 -0.34 -22.40 14.25
C PRO A 321 -0.29 -23.23 12.96
N VAL A 322 0.59 -22.85 12.04
CA VAL A 322 0.82 -23.57 10.79
C VAL A 322 2.29 -23.94 10.71
N GLU A 323 2.55 -25.24 10.59
CA GLU A 323 3.90 -25.72 10.31
C GLU A 323 4.20 -25.50 8.82
N HIS A 324 5.28 -24.78 8.54
CA HIS A 324 5.73 -24.50 7.18
C HIS A 324 6.92 -25.37 6.82
N ASN A 325 6.98 -25.73 5.54
CA ASN A 325 8.22 -26.20 4.93
C ASN A 325 9.00 -24.98 4.45
N TRP A 326 10.16 -24.74 5.07
CA TRP A 326 10.98 -23.56 4.79
C TRP A 326 11.90 -23.76 3.59
N SER A 327 12.08 -22.70 2.81
CA SER A 327 13.10 -22.56 1.77
C SER A 327 14.44 -22.20 2.41
N LEU A 328 15.04 -23.13 3.15
CA LEU A 328 16.37 -22.94 3.77
C LEU A 328 17.44 -23.78 3.06
N PRO A 329 18.69 -23.28 2.94
CA PRO A 329 19.82 -24.06 2.43
C PRO A 329 20.00 -25.40 3.14
N GLY A 330 20.30 -26.47 2.39
CA GLY A 330 20.61 -27.78 2.95
C GLY A 330 19.40 -28.59 3.44
N THR A 331 18.17 -28.11 3.24
CA THR A 331 16.95 -28.87 3.56
C THR A 331 16.71 -29.93 2.48
N SER A 332 16.64 -31.21 2.85
CA SER A 332 16.49 -32.36 1.93
C SER A 332 15.04 -32.54 1.44
N VAL A 333 14.48 -31.53 0.78
CA VAL A 333 13.16 -31.63 0.14
C VAL A 333 13.36 -31.73 -1.36
N ASP A 334 12.70 -32.69 -2.02
CA ASP A 334 12.73 -32.76 -3.48
C ASP A 334 12.09 -31.51 -4.10
N LEU A 335 12.74 -30.95 -5.12
CA LEU A 335 12.21 -29.81 -5.87
C LEU A 335 10.86 -30.18 -6.50
N LYS A 336 9.80 -29.46 -6.13
CA LYS A 336 8.49 -29.62 -6.76
C LYS A 336 8.56 -29.13 -8.22
N PRO A 337 8.01 -29.89 -9.18
CA PRO A 337 7.98 -29.43 -10.57
C PRO A 337 7.11 -28.17 -10.69
N PRO A 338 7.43 -27.25 -11.62
CA PRO A 338 6.59 -26.09 -11.91
C PRO A 338 5.15 -26.48 -12.20
N GLN A 339 4.22 -25.73 -11.64
CA GLN A 339 2.78 -25.95 -11.76
C GLN A 339 2.22 -24.99 -12.80
N ILE A 340 1.35 -25.48 -13.68
CA ILE A 340 0.80 -24.69 -14.79
C ILE A 340 -0.71 -24.58 -14.61
N PHE A 341 -1.19 -23.36 -14.43
CA PHE A 341 -2.59 -23.02 -14.42
C PHE A 341 -2.99 -22.39 -15.76
N LYS A 342 -3.75 -23.13 -16.57
CA LYS A 342 -4.21 -22.70 -17.90
C LYS A 342 -5.67 -22.28 -17.84
N HIS A 343 -6.01 -21.07 -18.31
CA HIS A 343 -7.39 -20.57 -18.32
C HIS A 343 -7.67 -19.67 -19.53
N GLU A 344 -8.91 -19.71 -20.03
CA GLU A 344 -9.35 -18.97 -21.24
C GLU A 344 -9.50 -17.46 -21.05
N LEU A 345 -9.53 -16.98 -19.81
CA LEU A 345 -9.70 -15.56 -19.45
C LEU A 345 -8.36 -14.87 -19.21
N LEU A 346 -7.27 -15.65 -19.13
CA LEU A 346 -5.93 -15.10 -19.06
C LEU A 346 -5.53 -14.67 -20.47
N GLN A 347 -4.88 -13.52 -20.56
CA GLN A 347 -4.36 -12.97 -21.82
C GLN A 347 -2.84 -13.07 -21.89
N ASN A 348 -2.17 -12.93 -20.74
CA ASN A 348 -0.72 -12.86 -20.63
C ASN A 348 -0.16 -14.11 -19.94
N PHE A 349 1.12 -14.38 -20.18
CA PHE A 349 1.89 -15.30 -19.38
C PHE A 349 2.29 -14.61 -18.07
N ALA A 350 2.14 -15.31 -16.95
CA ALA A 350 2.68 -14.90 -15.66
C ALA A 350 3.34 -16.08 -14.96
N ILE A 351 4.53 -15.90 -14.39
CA ILE A 351 5.18 -16.91 -13.54
C ILE A 351 5.57 -16.30 -12.20
N ASN A 352 5.30 -17.05 -11.14
CA ASN A 352 5.61 -16.70 -9.76
C ASN A 352 6.53 -17.76 -9.18
N MET A 353 7.70 -17.33 -8.70
CA MET A 353 8.66 -18.19 -8.03
C MET A 353 8.79 -17.76 -6.58
N PHE A 354 8.43 -18.64 -5.66
CA PHE A 354 8.28 -18.30 -4.24
C PHE A 354 9.42 -18.86 -3.39
N CYS A 355 9.94 -18.07 -2.48
CA CYS A 355 10.79 -18.47 -1.37
C CYS A 355 10.05 -18.18 -0.06
N LYS A 356 10.01 -19.14 0.85
CA LYS A 356 9.30 -19.02 2.12
C LYS A 356 10.24 -19.22 3.30
N ILE A 357 10.37 -18.22 4.16
CA ILE A 357 11.23 -18.26 5.34
C ILE A 357 10.47 -17.82 6.60
N PRO A 358 10.97 -18.13 7.81
CA PRO A 358 10.38 -17.63 9.04
C PRO A 358 10.38 -16.09 9.11
N VAL A 359 9.33 -15.52 9.71
CA VAL A 359 9.23 -14.07 9.99
C VAL A 359 10.45 -13.59 10.76
N SER A 360 11.12 -12.57 10.25
CA SER A 360 12.23 -11.91 10.91
C SER A 360 11.71 -10.80 11.80
N LYS A 361 11.34 -11.14 13.05
CA LYS A 361 10.83 -10.16 14.02
C LYS A 361 11.77 -8.99 14.15
N VAL A 362 11.20 -7.80 14.22
CA VAL A 362 11.97 -6.57 14.30
C VAL A 362 11.78 -5.95 15.68
N GLN A 363 12.81 -6.11 16.51
CA GLN A 363 12.79 -5.74 17.93
C GLN A 363 14.04 -4.96 18.34
N THR A 364 15.12 -5.08 17.58
CA THR A 364 16.41 -4.47 17.86
C THR A 364 16.91 -3.63 16.69
N PHE A 365 17.82 -2.69 16.95
CA PHE A 365 18.50 -1.93 15.89
C PHE A 365 19.18 -2.84 14.86
N GLY A 366 19.66 -4.02 15.27
CA GLY A 366 20.24 -5.00 14.35
C GLY A 366 19.21 -5.59 13.39
N ASP A 367 17.98 -5.80 13.85
CA ASP A 367 16.89 -6.29 13.01
C ASP A 367 16.47 -5.22 12.00
N LEU A 368 16.29 -3.98 12.45
CA LEU A 368 15.98 -2.84 11.56
C LEU A 368 17.06 -2.64 10.51
N ARG A 369 18.33 -2.76 10.91
CA ARG A 369 19.48 -2.70 10.00
C ARG A 369 19.39 -3.76 8.91
N ASN A 370 19.02 -4.99 9.25
CA ASN A 370 18.82 -6.05 8.28
C ASN A 370 17.68 -5.74 7.30
N VAL A 371 16.55 -5.19 7.78
CA VAL A 371 15.44 -4.74 6.93
C VAL A 371 15.91 -3.64 5.97
N LEU A 372 16.60 -2.63 6.48
CA LEU A 372 17.13 -1.52 5.68
C LEU A 372 18.09 -2.00 4.58
N MET A 373 19.01 -2.90 4.92
CA MET A 373 19.96 -3.47 3.95
C MET A 373 19.24 -4.25 2.84
N LYS A 374 18.26 -5.09 3.18
CA LYS A 374 17.43 -5.79 2.18
C LYS A 374 16.69 -4.79 1.29
N ARG A 375 16.07 -3.77 1.88
CA ARG A 375 15.32 -2.75 1.14
C ARG A 375 16.17 -2.04 0.10
N ILE A 376 17.35 -1.54 0.50
CA ILE A 376 18.29 -0.86 -0.41
C ILE A 376 18.65 -1.78 -1.59
N PHE A 377 18.93 -3.05 -1.30
CA PHE A 377 19.31 -4.03 -2.31
C PHE A 377 18.17 -4.31 -3.29
N LEU A 378 16.94 -4.48 -2.80
CA LEU A 378 15.75 -4.72 -3.63
C LEU A 378 15.33 -3.50 -4.43
N SER A 379 15.45 -2.29 -3.86
CA SER A 379 15.24 -1.03 -4.59
C SER A 379 16.20 -0.89 -5.76
N ALA A 380 17.45 -1.32 -5.60
CA ALA A 380 18.42 -1.34 -6.70
C ALA A 380 18.00 -2.31 -7.82
N LEU A 381 17.52 -3.52 -7.48
CA LEU A 381 17.03 -4.47 -8.48
C LEU A 381 15.87 -3.89 -9.29
N HIS A 382 14.86 -3.36 -8.60
CA HIS A 382 13.67 -2.82 -9.21
C HIS A 382 14.01 -1.65 -10.14
N PHE A 383 14.90 -0.74 -9.70
CA PHE A 383 15.35 0.35 -10.54
C PHE A 383 16.12 -0.15 -11.77
N ARG A 384 17.07 -1.07 -11.63
CA ARG A 384 17.86 -1.58 -12.75
C ARG A 384 17.00 -2.25 -13.81
N ILE A 385 16.04 -3.09 -13.40
CA ILE A 385 15.09 -3.75 -14.30
C ILE A 385 14.28 -2.70 -15.06
N ASN A 386 13.69 -1.74 -14.35
CA ASN A 386 12.86 -0.72 -14.98
C ASN A 386 13.66 0.16 -15.93
N THR A 387 14.85 0.59 -15.51
CA THR A 387 15.66 1.54 -16.29
C THR A 387 16.26 0.89 -17.54
N ARG A 388 16.82 -0.32 -17.42
CA ARG A 388 17.50 -1.02 -18.53
C ARG A 388 16.55 -1.46 -19.65
N TYR A 389 15.33 -1.85 -19.29
CA TYR A 389 14.37 -2.44 -20.22
C TYR A 389 13.21 -1.50 -20.59
N LYS A 390 13.30 -0.23 -20.18
CA LYS A 390 12.37 0.84 -20.61
C LYS A 390 12.50 1.19 -22.11
N SER A 391 13.61 0.83 -22.76
CA SER A 391 13.83 1.04 -24.20
C SER A 391 13.66 -0.25 -25.01
N SER A 392 12.95 -0.15 -26.14
CA SER A 392 12.76 -1.17 -27.18
C SER A 392 12.13 -2.50 -26.72
N ASN A 393 10.80 -2.59 -26.87
CA ASN A 393 9.96 -3.81 -26.75
C ASN A 393 10.53 -4.88 -25.78
N PRO A 394 10.55 -4.61 -24.47
CA PRO A 394 11.07 -5.56 -23.50
C PRO A 394 10.35 -6.90 -23.64
N PRO A 395 11.03 -8.03 -23.41
CA PRO A 395 10.39 -9.33 -23.56
C PRO A 395 9.32 -9.62 -22.50
N PHE A 396 9.16 -8.71 -21.53
CA PHE A 396 8.24 -8.78 -20.41
C PHE A 396 7.40 -7.51 -20.31
N THR A 397 6.22 -7.64 -19.71
CA THR A 397 5.36 -6.52 -19.31
C THR A 397 5.79 -5.97 -17.95
N SER A 398 6.06 -6.84 -16.98
CA SER A 398 6.64 -6.48 -15.68
C SER A 398 7.52 -7.59 -15.12
N VAL A 399 8.54 -7.20 -14.37
CA VAL A 399 9.33 -8.10 -13.52
C VAL A 399 9.41 -7.46 -12.14
N GLU A 400 8.87 -8.15 -11.15
CA GLU A 400 8.75 -7.66 -9.79
C GLU A 400 9.37 -8.68 -8.83
N LEU A 401 10.13 -8.19 -7.87
CA LEU A 401 10.62 -9.02 -6.77
C LEU A 401 10.09 -8.43 -5.46
N ASP A 402 9.13 -9.12 -4.87
CA ASP A 402 8.55 -8.75 -3.58
C ASP A 402 9.23 -9.52 -2.45
N HIS A 403 9.42 -8.85 -1.30
CA HIS A 403 9.91 -9.47 -0.06
C HIS A 403 9.11 -8.89 1.10
N SER A 404 8.16 -9.67 1.60
CA SER A 404 7.19 -9.20 2.59
C SER A 404 6.97 -10.21 3.71
N ASP A 405 6.83 -9.68 4.93
CA ASP A 405 6.33 -10.44 6.07
C ASP A 405 4.80 -10.50 5.98
N SER A 406 4.22 -11.70 6.06
CA SER A 406 2.77 -11.89 5.96
C SER A 406 2.22 -12.36 7.30
N GLY A 407 1.54 -11.48 8.04
CA GLY A 407 0.83 -11.86 9.26
C GLY A 407 -0.32 -12.84 8.99
N ARG A 408 -0.86 -12.78 7.76
CA ARG A 408 -1.86 -13.70 7.22
C ARG A 408 -1.32 -15.12 7.05
N GLU A 409 -0.08 -15.29 6.62
CA GLU A 409 0.50 -16.61 6.34
C GLU A 409 1.40 -17.10 7.46
N GLY A 410 1.90 -16.21 8.33
CA GLY A 410 2.81 -16.54 9.42
C GLY A 410 4.27 -16.73 8.96
N CYS A 411 4.61 -16.21 7.78
CA CYS A 411 5.93 -16.36 7.17
C CYS A 411 6.34 -15.12 6.38
N THR A 412 7.64 -14.97 6.14
CA THR A 412 8.14 -14.05 5.11
C THR A 412 8.12 -14.77 3.78
N VAL A 413 7.59 -14.12 2.74
CA VAL A 413 7.58 -14.62 1.37
C VAL A 413 8.41 -13.70 0.50
N THR A 414 9.31 -14.29 -0.29
CA THR A 414 9.98 -13.57 -1.39
C THR A 414 9.46 -14.13 -2.71
N THR A 415 8.92 -13.29 -3.57
CA THR A 415 8.30 -13.71 -4.83
C THR A 415 8.96 -13.00 -5.99
N LEU A 416 9.47 -13.76 -6.96
CA LEU A 416 9.76 -13.25 -8.29
C LEU A 416 8.53 -13.44 -9.18
N THR A 417 7.94 -12.33 -9.62
CA THR A 417 6.80 -12.30 -10.54
C THR A 417 7.28 -11.77 -11.89
N VAL A 418 7.08 -12.56 -12.95
CA VAL A 418 7.39 -12.15 -14.32
C VAL A 418 6.12 -12.25 -15.15
N THR A 419 5.68 -11.13 -15.71
CA THR A 419 4.55 -11.07 -16.64
C THR A 419 5.04 -10.72 -18.04
N ALA A 420 4.49 -11.37 -19.06
CA ALA A 420 4.94 -11.20 -20.44
C ALA A 420 3.86 -11.56 -21.44
N GLU A 421 4.06 -11.10 -22.68
CA GLU A 421 3.31 -11.64 -23.80
C GLU A 421 3.60 -13.14 -23.98
N PRO A 422 2.57 -13.96 -24.26
CA PRO A 422 2.74 -15.40 -24.41
C PRO A 422 3.75 -15.81 -25.49
N LYS A 423 4.03 -14.98 -26.49
CA LYS A 423 5.03 -15.30 -27.53
C LYS A 423 6.48 -15.18 -27.04
N ASN A 424 6.75 -14.38 -26.01
CA ASN A 424 8.11 -14.01 -25.58
C ASN A 424 8.44 -14.45 -24.14
N TRP A 425 7.62 -15.31 -23.55
CA TRP A 425 7.72 -15.67 -22.14
C TRP A 425 9.06 -16.30 -21.75
N GLN A 426 9.69 -17.10 -22.62
CA GLN A 426 10.99 -17.71 -22.32
C GLN A 426 12.07 -16.65 -22.15
N ASN A 427 12.06 -15.62 -23.02
CA ASN A 427 13.01 -14.54 -22.94
C ASN A 427 12.74 -13.64 -21.72
N ALA A 428 11.45 -13.43 -21.37
CA ALA A 428 11.06 -12.73 -20.15
C ALA A 428 11.67 -13.39 -18.89
N VAL A 429 11.49 -14.70 -18.75
CA VAL A 429 12.04 -15.48 -17.63
C VAL A 429 13.56 -15.46 -17.63
N LYS A 430 14.17 -15.64 -18.81
CA LYS A 430 15.63 -15.58 -18.97
C LYS A 430 16.20 -14.25 -18.48
N VAL A 431 15.62 -13.13 -18.93
CA VAL A 431 16.05 -11.78 -18.56
C VAL A 431 15.86 -11.55 -17.06
N ALA A 432 14.70 -11.88 -16.49
CA ALA A 432 14.45 -11.71 -15.07
C ALA A 432 15.49 -12.45 -14.20
N VAL A 433 15.79 -13.71 -14.52
CA VAL A 433 16.79 -14.51 -13.81
C VAL A 433 18.20 -13.96 -14.02
N GLN A 434 18.52 -13.48 -15.22
CA GLN A 434 19.81 -12.85 -15.53
C GLN A 434 20.03 -11.58 -14.70
N GLU A 435 19.03 -10.73 -14.55
CA GLU A 435 19.10 -9.50 -13.75
C GLU A 435 19.28 -9.79 -12.26
N VAL A 436 18.52 -10.76 -11.74
CA VAL A 436 18.65 -11.23 -10.36
C VAL A 436 20.05 -11.77 -10.09
N ARG A 437 20.61 -12.56 -11.03
CA ARG A 437 21.98 -13.09 -10.92
C ARG A 437 23.02 -11.97 -11.01
N ARG A 438 22.85 -10.99 -11.91
CA ARG A 438 23.78 -9.86 -12.05
C ARG A 438 23.85 -9.06 -10.75
N LEU A 439 22.72 -8.73 -10.16
CA LEU A 439 22.70 -7.98 -8.90
C LEU A 439 23.33 -8.77 -7.76
N LYS A 440 23.10 -10.09 -7.68
CA LYS A 440 23.77 -10.91 -6.67
C LYS A 440 25.29 -10.91 -6.84
N GLU A 441 25.79 -11.12 -8.07
CA GLU A 441 27.22 -11.29 -8.32
C GLU A 441 28.01 -10.00 -8.09
N PHE A 442 27.47 -8.87 -8.56
CA PHE A 442 28.20 -7.59 -8.54
C PHE A 442 27.73 -6.64 -7.43
N GLY A 443 26.58 -6.91 -6.82
CA GLY A 443 26.01 -6.08 -5.77
C GLY A 443 25.50 -4.72 -6.25
N VAL A 444 25.11 -3.90 -5.27
CA VAL A 444 24.85 -2.47 -5.44
C VAL A 444 26.17 -1.70 -5.46
N THR A 445 26.17 -0.58 -6.17
CA THR A 445 27.28 0.38 -6.21
C THR A 445 27.24 1.34 -5.01
N LYS A 446 28.33 2.06 -4.76
CA LYS A 446 28.39 3.08 -3.70
C LYS A 446 27.41 4.24 -3.96
N GLY A 447 27.31 4.68 -5.22
CA GLY A 447 26.32 5.68 -5.65
C GLY A 447 24.87 5.23 -5.43
N GLU A 448 24.54 3.96 -5.71
CA GLU A 448 23.23 3.38 -5.43
C GLU A 448 22.94 3.31 -3.93
N LEU A 449 23.88 2.81 -3.12
CA LEU A 449 23.73 2.75 -1.67
C LEU A 449 23.40 4.12 -1.09
N THR A 450 24.22 5.13 -1.42
CA THR A 450 24.05 6.50 -0.92
C THR A 450 22.69 7.05 -1.32
N ARG A 451 22.32 6.90 -2.59
CA ARG A 451 21.06 7.41 -3.13
C ARG A 451 19.84 6.77 -2.48
N TYR A 452 19.80 5.44 -2.40
CA TYR A 452 18.66 4.77 -1.80
C TYR A 452 18.59 5.05 -0.29
N MET A 453 19.73 5.11 0.41
CA MET A 453 19.75 5.52 1.81
C MET A 453 19.16 6.93 2.01
N ASP A 454 19.62 7.90 1.21
CA ASP A 454 19.14 9.29 1.30
C ASP A 454 17.64 9.40 0.98
N ALA A 455 17.16 8.67 -0.03
CA ALA A 455 15.74 8.61 -0.37
C ALA A 455 14.91 8.07 0.80
N LEU A 456 15.34 6.96 1.41
CA LEU A 456 14.66 6.35 2.55
C LEU A 456 14.62 7.27 3.78
N LEU A 457 15.72 7.97 4.06
CA LEU A 457 15.79 8.94 5.16
C LEU A 457 14.87 10.13 4.92
N LYS A 458 14.83 10.67 3.69
CA LYS A 458 13.92 11.76 3.32
C LYS A 458 12.46 11.35 3.41
N ASP A 459 12.13 10.15 2.96
CA ASP A 459 10.77 9.61 3.06
C ASP A 459 10.34 9.47 4.52
N SER A 460 11.18 8.85 5.38
CA SER A 460 10.88 8.73 6.81
C SER A 460 10.73 10.09 7.50
N GLU A 461 11.53 11.09 7.14
CA GLU A 461 11.42 12.45 7.67
C GLU A 461 10.08 13.10 7.28
N HIS A 462 9.65 12.90 6.03
CA HIS A 462 8.39 13.44 5.54
C HIS A 462 7.19 12.83 6.30
N LEU A 463 7.23 11.52 6.53
CA LEU A 463 6.20 10.81 7.28
C LEU A 463 6.16 11.25 8.75
N ALA A 464 7.31 11.41 9.39
CA ALA A 464 7.40 11.98 10.73
C ALA A 464 6.78 13.40 10.79
N ALA A 465 6.98 14.22 9.76
CA ALA A 465 6.36 15.54 9.67
C ALA A 465 4.84 15.51 9.41
N MET A 466 4.29 14.36 8.97
CA MET A 466 2.87 14.16 8.68
C MET A 466 2.15 13.29 9.72
N ILE A 467 2.79 12.98 10.86
CA ILE A 467 2.26 12.11 11.91
C ILE A 467 0.81 12.44 12.32
N ASP A 468 0.44 13.72 12.40
CA ASP A 468 -0.90 14.16 12.80
C ASP A 468 -1.97 14.02 11.68
N ASN A 469 -1.57 13.61 10.47
CA ASN A 469 -2.44 13.51 9.29
C ASN A 469 -2.69 12.06 8.84
N VAL A 470 -2.26 11.08 9.63
CA VAL A 470 -2.40 9.66 9.32
C VAL A 470 -3.78 9.19 9.77
N SER A 471 -4.49 8.47 8.90
CA SER A 471 -5.85 8.05 9.25
C SER A 471 -5.82 7.04 10.41
N SER A 472 -6.87 7.04 11.23
CA SER A 472 -6.97 6.06 12.33
C SER A 472 -7.08 4.62 11.82
N VAL A 473 -7.55 4.42 10.57
CA VAL A 473 -7.64 3.09 9.95
C VAL A 473 -6.25 2.59 9.59
N ASP A 474 -5.41 3.43 8.97
CA ASP A 474 -4.05 3.04 8.59
C ASP A 474 -3.20 2.76 9.83
N ASN A 475 -3.32 3.58 10.88
CA ASN A 475 -2.70 3.32 12.17
C ASN A 475 -3.15 1.99 12.80
N LEU A 476 -4.44 1.68 12.70
CA LEU A 476 -5.01 0.46 13.26
C LEU A 476 -4.48 -0.78 12.54
N ASP A 477 -4.51 -0.77 11.21
CA ASP A 477 -4.01 -1.86 10.37
C ASP A 477 -2.51 -2.10 10.64
N PHE A 478 -1.73 -1.02 10.71
CA PHE A 478 -0.30 -1.06 11.04
C PHE A 478 -0.01 -1.72 12.39
N ILE A 479 -0.73 -1.32 13.44
CA ILE A 479 -0.56 -1.87 14.79
C ILE A 479 -0.97 -3.35 14.82
N MET A 480 -2.08 -3.69 14.15
CA MET A 480 -2.58 -5.06 14.10
C MET A 480 -1.62 -6.01 13.39
N GLU A 481 -1.05 -5.60 12.26
CA GLU A 481 -0.06 -6.38 11.53
C GLU A 481 1.25 -6.53 12.32
N SER A 482 1.74 -5.43 12.90
CA SER A 482 2.95 -5.41 13.72
C SER A 482 2.83 -6.34 14.94
N ASP A 483 1.69 -6.28 15.65
CA ASP A 483 1.41 -7.16 16.79
C ASP A 483 1.28 -8.63 16.35
N ALA A 484 0.61 -8.91 15.23
CA ALA A 484 0.46 -10.27 14.71
C ALA A 484 1.79 -10.94 14.37
N LEU A 485 2.76 -10.17 13.88
CA LEU A 485 4.10 -10.63 13.53
C LEU A 485 5.09 -10.58 14.72
N GLY A 486 4.73 -9.87 15.80
CA GLY A 486 5.57 -9.69 16.98
C GLY A 486 6.69 -8.67 16.79
N HIS A 487 6.49 -7.70 15.90
CA HIS A 487 7.34 -6.52 15.75
C HIS A 487 7.16 -5.57 16.94
N THR A 488 8.16 -4.74 17.19
CA THR A 488 7.95 -3.55 18.02
C THR A 488 7.16 -2.53 17.21
N VAL A 489 6.22 -1.83 17.86
CA VAL A 489 5.44 -0.74 17.27
C VAL A 489 6.10 0.57 17.66
N MET A 490 6.33 1.47 16.69
CA MET A 490 6.82 2.83 16.91
C MET A 490 5.91 3.81 16.19
N ASP A 491 5.88 5.05 16.68
CA ASP A 491 5.33 6.14 15.88
C ASP A 491 6.30 6.57 14.76
N GLN A 492 5.84 7.41 13.83
CA GLN A 492 6.63 7.86 12.68
C GLN A 492 7.88 8.67 13.09
N THR A 493 7.82 9.38 14.22
CA THR A 493 8.96 10.17 14.72
C THR A 493 10.03 9.24 15.25
N GLN A 494 9.63 8.29 16.09
CA GLN A 494 10.49 7.21 16.58
C GLN A 494 11.07 6.40 15.42
N GLY A 495 10.26 6.08 14.40
CA GLY A 495 10.66 5.46 13.14
C GLY A 495 11.84 6.17 12.50
N HIS A 496 11.66 7.46 12.24
CA HIS A 496 12.69 8.31 11.63
C HIS A 496 13.96 8.40 12.48
N GLU A 497 13.86 8.67 13.78
CA GLU A 497 15.01 8.78 14.69
C GLU A 497 15.84 7.49 14.70
N THR A 498 15.14 6.35 14.75
CA THR A 498 15.74 5.02 14.77
C THR A 498 16.40 4.70 13.42
N LEU A 499 15.75 5.05 12.31
CA LEU A 499 16.30 4.86 10.96
C LEU A 499 17.58 5.68 10.76
N VAL A 500 17.60 6.94 11.20
CA VAL A 500 18.80 7.81 11.17
C VAL A 500 19.94 7.18 11.99
N ALA A 501 19.65 6.66 13.18
CA ALA A 501 20.64 6.02 14.04
C ALA A 501 21.26 4.77 13.38
N VAL A 502 20.45 3.98 12.66
CA VAL A 502 20.91 2.76 11.98
C VAL A 502 21.63 3.05 10.67
N ALA A 503 21.16 4.03 9.90
CA ALA A 503 21.67 4.36 8.57
C ALA A 503 23.19 4.60 8.56
N GLY A 504 23.71 5.31 9.57
CA GLY A 504 25.15 5.59 9.71
C GLY A 504 26.03 4.36 9.98
N THR A 505 25.42 3.21 10.30
CA THR A 505 26.13 1.95 10.58
C THR A 505 26.15 1.00 9.39
N VAL A 506 25.38 1.27 8.33
CA VAL A 506 25.24 0.36 7.19
C VAL A 506 26.45 0.49 6.25
N THR A 507 27.07 -0.65 5.91
CA THR A 507 28.17 -0.68 4.94
C THR A 507 27.76 -1.35 3.63
N LEU A 508 28.47 -0.99 2.55
CA LEU A 508 28.24 -1.57 1.23
C LEU A 508 28.42 -3.09 1.18
N GLU A 509 29.46 -3.60 1.86
CA GLU A 509 29.77 -5.02 1.92
C GLU A 509 28.63 -5.83 2.56
N GLU A 510 28.05 -5.31 3.64
CA GLU A 510 26.95 -5.98 4.33
C GLU A 510 25.65 -5.90 3.57
N VAL A 511 25.34 -4.77 2.91
CA VAL A 511 24.18 -4.65 2.01
C VAL A 511 24.25 -5.71 0.91
N ASN A 512 25.41 -5.84 0.26
CA ASN A 512 25.61 -6.83 -0.79
C ASN A 512 25.52 -8.26 -0.26
N THR A 513 26.08 -8.53 0.91
CA THR A 513 26.04 -9.87 1.54
C THR A 513 24.63 -10.26 1.96
N VAL A 514 23.89 -9.37 2.62
CA VAL A 514 22.52 -9.63 3.09
C VAL A 514 21.55 -9.71 1.92
N GLY A 515 21.69 -8.81 0.95
CA GLY A 515 20.90 -8.80 -0.27
C GLY A 515 21.10 -10.04 -1.13
N ALA A 516 22.35 -10.49 -1.30
CA ALA A 516 22.67 -11.70 -2.06
C ALA A 516 21.90 -12.93 -1.56
N LYS A 517 21.78 -13.09 -0.23
CA LYS A 517 21.04 -14.20 0.39
C LYS A 517 19.56 -14.23 0.00
N VAL A 518 18.93 -13.05 -0.12
CA VAL A 518 17.51 -12.94 -0.53
C VAL A 518 17.31 -13.48 -1.95
N LEU A 519 18.32 -13.36 -2.82
CA LEU A 519 18.25 -13.77 -4.23
C LEU A 519 18.77 -15.18 -4.52
N GLU A 520 19.32 -15.89 -3.53
CA GLU A 520 19.96 -17.21 -3.73
C GLU A 520 19.02 -18.24 -4.34
N PHE A 521 17.74 -18.26 -3.92
CA PHE A 521 16.76 -19.23 -4.42
C PHE A 521 16.49 -19.12 -5.93
N ILE A 522 16.80 -17.97 -6.54
CA ILE A 522 16.70 -17.73 -7.99
C ILE A 522 18.06 -17.87 -8.65
N SER A 523 19.04 -17.10 -8.17
CA SER A 523 20.36 -16.95 -8.79
C SER A 523 21.26 -18.19 -8.68
N ASP A 524 21.04 -19.03 -7.69
CA ASP A 524 21.73 -20.31 -7.50
C ASP A 524 20.79 -21.50 -7.70
N PHE A 525 19.64 -21.28 -8.33
CA PHE A 525 18.65 -22.33 -8.53
C PHE A 525 19.27 -23.59 -9.17
N GLY A 526 19.07 -24.74 -8.53
CA GLY A 526 19.65 -26.02 -8.93
C GLY A 526 21.00 -26.38 -8.30
N LYS A 527 21.66 -25.46 -7.57
CA LYS A 527 22.86 -25.79 -6.77
C LYS A 527 22.47 -26.49 -5.46
N PRO A 528 23.23 -27.49 -4.97
CA PRO A 528 22.91 -28.21 -3.73
C PRO A 528 22.86 -27.33 -2.47
N THR A 529 23.59 -26.21 -2.48
CA THR A 529 23.68 -25.28 -1.35
C THR A 529 22.61 -24.18 -1.41
N ALA A 530 21.84 -24.08 -2.49
CA ALA A 530 20.86 -23.03 -2.65
C ALA A 530 19.55 -23.35 -1.90
N PRO A 531 18.82 -22.33 -1.41
CA PRO A 531 17.45 -22.52 -0.97
C PRO A 531 16.58 -22.99 -2.14
N LEU A 532 15.74 -23.99 -1.90
CA LEU A 532 14.77 -24.44 -2.90
C LEU A 532 13.52 -23.55 -2.89
N PRO A 533 12.99 -23.16 -4.06
CA PRO A 533 11.71 -22.47 -4.12
C PRO A 533 10.60 -23.31 -3.46
N ALA A 534 9.76 -22.66 -2.65
CA ALA A 534 8.60 -23.29 -2.03
C ALA A 534 7.56 -23.75 -3.08
N ALA A 535 7.42 -22.95 -4.15
CA ALA A 535 6.61 -23.26 -5.32
C ALA A 535 7.08 -22.46 -6.55
N ILE A 536 6.81 -22.99 -7.74
CA ILE A 536 6.91 -22.29 -9.02
C ILE A 536 5.56 -22.48 -9.72
N VAL A 537 4.85 -21.38 -10.01
CA VAL A 537 3.50 -21.43 -10.60
C VAL A 537 3.44 -20.51 -11.81
N ALA A 538 3.12 -21.08 -12.98
CA ALA A 538 2.88 -20.35 -14.22
C ALA A 538 1.38 -20.30 -14.51
N CYS A 539 0.83 -19.10 -14.67
CA CYS A 539 -0.54 -18.83 -15.10
C CYS A 539 -0.52 -18.39 -16.56
N VAL A 540 -1.26 -19.11 -17.42
CA VAL A 540 -1.11 -19.00 -18.87
C VAL A 540 -2.46 -18.99 -19.60
N PRO A 541 -2.56 -18.29 -20.73
CA PRO A 541 -3.78 -18.30 -21.54
C PRO A 541 -4.03 -19.68 -22.17
N THR A 542 -5.28 -19.98 -22.50
CA THR A 542 -5.59 -21.19 -23.28
C THR A 542 -5.11 -21.06 -24.73
N LYS A 543 -5.26 -19.87 -25.30
CA LYS A 543 -5.02 -19.54 -26.71
C LYS A 543 -4.13 -18.31 -26.83
N MET A 544 -3.32 -18.25 -27.88
CA MET A 544 -2.58 -17.05 -28.28
C MET A 544 -3.22 -16.41 -29.50
N HIS A 545 -3.28 -15.08 -29.50
CA HIS A 545 -3.61 -14.31 -30.69
C HIS A 545 -2.33 -14.11 -31.52
N GLY A 546 -2.32 -14.64 -32.75
CA GLY A 546 -1.30 -14.31 -33.75
C GLY A 546 -1.41 -12.85 -34.20
N ASP A 547 -0.35 -12.34 -34.85
CA ASP A 547 -0.39 -10.99 -35.47
C ASP A 547 -1.37 -10.95 -36.65
N GLU A 548 -1.65 -12.11 -37.24
CA GLU A 548 -2.80 -12.38 -38.09
C GLU A 548 -3.83 -13.12 -37.21
N VAL A 549 -5.11 -12.73 -37.30
CA VAL A 549 -6.35 -13.09 -36.55
C VAL A 549 -6.63 -14.61 -36.37
N VAL A 550 -5.62 -15.47 -36.27
CA VAL A 550 -5.68 -16.91 -36.09
C VAL A 550 -5.32 -17.22 -34.64
N GLU A 551 -6.31 -17.65 -33.88
CA GLU A 551 -6.09 -18.20 -32.54
C GLU A 551 -5.32 -19.52 -32.65
N SER A 552 -4.20 -19.62 -31.93
CA SER A 552 -3.42 -20.87 -31.80
C SER A 552 -3.42 -21.35 -30.36
N ASP A 553 -3.35 -22.66 -30.14
CA ASP A 553 -3.29 -23.21 -28.77
C ASP A 553 -1.95 -22.86 -28.11
N PHE A 554 -2.01 -22.28 -26.90
CA PHE A 554 -0.81 -22.03 -26.10
C PHE A 554 -0.48 -23.26 -25.25
N ASN A 555 0.64 -23.91 -25.51
CA ASN A 555 1.10 -25.06 -24.73
C ASN A 555 2.49 -24.79 -24.17
N ILE A 556 2.67 -25.18 -22.92
CA ILE A 556 3.90 -25.02 -22.15
C ILE A 556 4.08 -26.23 -21.23
N THR A 557 5.32 -26.62 -21.00
CA THR A 557 5.68 -27.75 -20.12
C THR A 557 6.53 -27.29 -18.93
N PRO A 558 6.50 -28.02 -17.80
CA PRO A 558 7.36 -27.70 -16.66
C PRO A 558 8.86 -27.72 -16.99
N SER A 559 9.29 -28.59 -17.92
CA SER A 559 10.67 -28.65 -18.40
C SER A 559 11.09 -27.37 -19.13
N GLU A 560 10.25 -26.82 -20.00
CA GLU A 560 10.56 -25.58 -20.72
C GLU A 560 10.71 -24.38 -19.76
N ILE A 561 9.92 -24.36 -18.67
CA ILE A 561 10.05 -23.34 -17.62
C ILE A 561 11.42 -23.47 -16.96
N LEU A 562 11.80 -24.68 -16.53
CA LEU A 562 13.09 -24.92 -15.89
C LEU A 562 14.26 -24.62 -16.83
N ASP A 563 14.13 -24.93 -18.12
CA ASP A 563 15.17 -24.66 -19.11
C ASP A 563 15.30 -23.17 -19.41
N SER A 564 14.20 -22.41 -19.36
CA SER A 564 14.23 -20.94 -19.45
C SER A 564 14.95 -20.30 -18.25
N VAL A 565 14.69 -20.81 -17.04
CA VAL A 565 15.42 -20.39 -15.82
C VAL A 565 16.91 -20.71 -15.95
N LYS A 566 17.28 -21.94 -16.34
CA LYS A 566 18.68 -22.33 -16.57
C LYS A 566 19.34 -21.48 -17.65
N SER A 567 18.63 -21.12 -18.73
CA SER A 567 19.13 -20.24 -19.77
C SER A 567 19.50 -18.86 -19.22
N GLY A 568 18.67 -18.31 -18.32
CA GLY A 568 18.99 -17.06 -17.60
C GLY A 568 20.20 -17.20 -16.69
N LEU A 569 20.32 -18.34 -15.99
CA LEU A 569 21.47 -18.65 -15.14
C LEU A 569 22.78 -18.80 -15.92
N LEU A 570 22.75 -19.22 -17.18
CA LEU A 570 23.93 -19.40 -18.03
C LEU A 570 24.27 -18.18 -18.87
N ALA A 571 23.36 -17.22 -18.99
CA ALA A 571 23.58 -15.99 -19.77
C ALA A 571 24.79 -15.21 -19.23
N PRO A 572 25.60 -14.58 -20.10
CA PRO A 572 26.70 -13.73 -19.64
C PRO A 572 26.15 -12.54 -18.86
N ILE A 573 26.87 -12.15 -17.80
CA ILE A 573 26.57 -10.97 -17.00
C ILE A 573 27.82 -10.10 -16.92
N GLU A 574 27.62 -8.80 -16.96
CA GLU A 574 28.66 -7.79 -16.81
C GLU A 574 28.33 -6.92 -15.60
N ALA A 575 29.36 -6.33 -14.99
CA ALA A 575 29.17 -5.43 -13.87
C ALA A 575 28.41 -4.17 -14.29
N GLU A 576 27.60 -3.64 -13.39
CA GLU A 576 26.90 -2.37 -13.63
C GLU A 576 27.92 -1.22 -13.60
N PRO A 577 27.95 -0.33 -14.60
CA PRO A 577 28.77 0.86 -14.51
C PRO A 577 28.30 1.75 -13.36
N GLU A 578 29.23 2.40 -12.66
CA GLU A 578 28.86 3.41 -11.69
C GLU A 578 28.32 4.64 -12.42
N LEU A 579 27.03 4.92 -12.23
CA LEU A 579 26.37 6.06 -12.86
C LEU A 579 26.57 7.31 -12.00
N GLU A 580 27.30 8.28 -12.53
CA GLU A 580 27.41 9.59 -11.92
C GLU A 580 26.10 10.36 -12.09
N VAL A 581 25.41 10.59 -10.98
CA VAL A 581 24.18 11.41 -10.95
C VAL A 581 24.58 12.87 -10.87
N PRO A 582 24.14 13.72 -11.82
CA PRO A 582 24.44 15.15 -11.77
C PRO A 582 23.83 15.76 -10.51
N LYS A 583 24.57 16.65 -9.85
CA LYS A 583 24.03 17.48 -8.74
C LYS A 583 23.24 18.67 -9.27
N GLU A 584 23.60 19.14 -10.45
CA GLU A 584 22.97 20.23 -11.17
C GLU A 584 22.95 19.89 -12.66
N LEU A 585 21.86 20.22 -13.36
CA LEU A 585 21.76 20.04 -14.80
C LEU A 585 22.33 21.26 -15.56
N ILE A 586 22.47 22.39 -14.88
CA ILE A 586 23.04 23.63 -15.41
C ILE A 586 24.08 24.10 -14.42
N SER A 587 25.33 24.22 -14.86
CA SER A 587 26.40 24.64 -13.97
C SER A 587 26.30 26.12 -13.61
N GLN A 588 26.90 26.49 -12.48
CA GLN A 588 26.91 27.90 -12.05
C GLN A 588 27.58 28.83 -13.08
N SER A 589 28.60 28.36 -13.79
CA SER A 589 29.25 29.13 -14.86
C SER A 589 28.35 29.31 -16.08
N GLN A 590 27.66 28.24 -16.52
CA GLN A 590 26.67 28.31 -17.60
C GLN A 590 25.53 29.28 -17.24
N LEU A 591 25.04 29.22 -16.00
CA LEU A 591 23.98 30.11 -15.53
C LEU A 591 24.43 31.59 -15.55
N GLN A 592 25.67 31.88 -15.15
CA GLN A 592 26.23 33.24 -15.19
C GLN A 592 26.36 33.75 -16.63
N GLU A 593 26.83 32.92 -17.55
CA GLU A 593 26.94 33.24 -18.97
C GLU A 593 25.56 33.54 -19.58
N LEU A 594 24.57 32.67 -19.34
CA LEU A 594 23.20 32.87 -19.80
C LEU A 594 22.57 34.14 -19.20
N THR A 595 22.86 34.45 -17.94
CA THR A 595 22.36 35.67 -17.27
C THR A 595 22.95 36.91 -17.92
N LEU A 596 24.25 36.90 -18.23
CA LEU A 596 24.91 38.01 -18.93
C LEU A 596 24.36 38.20 -20.34
N GLN A 597 24.14 37.10 -21.06
CA GLN A 597 23.64 37.11 -22.43
C GLN A 597 22.18 37.57 -22.53
N ARG A 598 21.31 37.06 -21.65
CA ARG A 598 19.85 37.26 -21.74
C ARG A 598 19.34 38.44 -20.91
N ASN A 599 20.14 38.96 -19.98
CA ASN A 599 19.82 40.07 -19.08
C ASN A 599 18.36 40.00 -18.52
N PRO A 600 18.01 38.90 -17.81
CA PRO A 600 16.63 38.64 -17.40
C PRO A 600 16.16 39.69 -16.40
N CYS A 601 14.95 40.24 -16.62
CA CYS A 601 14.35 41.21 -15.69
C CYS A 601 12.82 41.10 -15.68
N PHE A 602 12.20 41.69 -14.65
CA PHE A 602 10.74 41.84 -14.61
C PHE A 602 10.32 43.13 -15.31
N VAL A 603 9.34 43.02 -16.21
CA VAL A 603 8.80 44.15 -16.98
C VAL A 603 7.39 44.53 -16.49
N PRO A 604 6.93 45.77 -16.74
CA PRO A 604 5.58 46.18 -16.35
C PRO A 604 4.48 45.29 -16.96
N ILE A 605 3.47 44.96 -16.15
CA ILE A 605 2.30 44.20 -16.60
C ILE A 605 1.45 45.11 -17.52
N PRO A 606 1.07 44.64 -18.74
CA PRO A 606 0.24 45.44 -19.63
C PRO A 606 -1.05 45.90 -18.98
N GLY A 607 -1.38 47.17 -19.13
CA GLY A 607 -2.59 47.78 -18.55
C GLY A 607 -2.45 48.27 -17.11
N SER A 608 -1.49 47.77 -16.32
CA SER A 608 -1.28 48.20 -14.93
C SER A 608 -0.09 49.14 -14.76
N GLY A 609 0.96 49.01 -15.58
CA GLY A 609 2.16 49.85 -15.50
C GLY A 609 3.10 49.54 -14.33
N VAL A 610 2.72 48.62 -13.44
CA VAL A 610 3.56 48.12 -12.33
C VAL A 610 4.22 46.79 -12.69
N THR A 611 5.40 46.52 -12.13
CA THR A 611 6.15 45.28 -12.34
C THR A 611 5.62 44.10 -11.51
N LYS A 612 4.92 44.38 -10.41
CA LYS A 612 4.33 43.39 -9.49
C LYS A 612 2.94 43.82 -9.07
N LEU A 613 1.94 43.00 -9.35
CA LEU A 613 0.56 43.22 -8.95
C LEU A 613 0.14 42.14 -7.95
N HIS A 614 -0.38 42.54 -6.78
CA HIS A 614 -0.84 41.62 -5.76
C HIS A 614 -2.34 41.81 -5.54
N ASP A 615 -3.11 40.75 -5.78
CA ASP A 615 -4.54 40.71 -5.52
C ASP A 615 -4.78 40.19 -4.09
N LYS A 616 -5.39 41.04 -3.26
CA LYS A 616 -5.69 40.74 -1.86
C LYS A 616 -6.84 39.74 -1.68
N GLU A 617 -7.74 39.63 -2.65
CA GLU A 617 -8.92 38.77 -2.55
C GLU A 617 -8.54 37.31 -2.82
N THR A 618 -7.81 37.06 -3.90
CA THR A 618 -7.35 35.71 -4.27
C THR A 618 -6.03 35.31 -3.58
N GLY A 619 -5.23 36.30 -3.16
CA GLY A 619 -3.87 36.13 -2.65
C GLY A 619 -2.82 35.91 -3.75
N ILE A 620 -3.19 36.09 -5.01
CA ILE A 620 -2.31 35.84 -6.17
C ILE A 620 -1.40 37.05 -6.41
N THR A 621 -0.14 36.76 -6.69
CA THR A 621 0.85 37.74 -7.14
C THR A 621 1.21 37.49 -8.59
N GLN A 622 1.14 38.55 -9.40
CA GLN A 622 1.41 38.52 -10.83
C GLN A 622 2.70 39.29 -11.14
N LEU A 623 3.50 38.73 -12.04
CA LEU A 623 4.75 39.26 -12.56
C LEU A 623 4.81 39.00 -14.07
N ARG A 624 5.66 39.73 -14.79
CA ARG A 624 5.95 39.44 -16.20
C ARG A 624 7.46 39.47 -16.44
N LEU A 625 7.97 38.42 -17.07
CA LEU A 625 9.37 38.32 -17.44
C LEU A 625 9.65 39.13 -18.72
N SER A 626 10.90 39.57 -18.91
CA SER A 626 11.34 40.33 -20.09
C SER A 626 11.17 39.58 -21.41
N ASN A 627 11.17 38.24 -21.37
CA ASN A 627 10.83 37.39 -22.51
C ASN A 627 9.31 37.28 -22.79
N GLY A 628 8.48 38.01 -22.03
CA GLY A 628 7.04 38.11 -22.24
C GLY A 628 6.21 37.08 -21.45
N ILE A 629 6.82 36.11 -20.79
CA ILE A 629 6.10 35.07 -20.04
C ILE A 629 5.45 35.67 -18.78
N PRO A 630 4.13 35.52 -18.59
CA PRO A 630 3.46 35.89 -17.35
C PRO A 630 3.73 34.84 -16.26
N VAL A 631 4.02 35.30 -15.05
CA VAL A 631 4.26 34.44 -13.88
C VAL A 631 3.24 34.81 -12.80
N ASN A 632 2.41 33.85 -12.43
CA ASN A 632 1.41 34.00 -11.37
C ASN A 632 1.70 32.99 -10.26
N PHE A 633 1.76 33.44 -9.01
CA PHE A 633 2.02 32.55 -7.88
C PHE A 633 1.21 32.94 -6.63
N LYS A 634 0.96 31.95 -5.77
CA LYS A 634 0.31 32.09 -4.47
C LYS A 634 1.05 31.23 -3.45
N ILE A 635 1.25 31.78 -2.25
CA ILE A 635 1.82 31.04 -1.13
C ILE A 635 0.65 30.47 -0.31
N SER A 636 0.57 29.13 -0.22
CA SER A 636 -0.41 28.45 0.63
C SER A 636 0.16 28.14 2.01
N LYS A 637 -0.70 28.01 3.01
CA LYS A 637 -0.36 27.53 4.36
C LYS A 637 -0.78 26.08 4.61
N THR A 638 -1.51 25.46 3.68
CA THR A 638 -2.08 24.11 3.84
C THR A 638 -1.05 23.00 3.66
N GLU A 639 -0.08 23.19 2.77
CA GLU A 639 1.02 22.26 2.57
C GLU A 639 2.32 22.96 2.94
N SER A 640 3.03 22.42 3.93
CA SER A 640 4.31 22.99 4.33
C SER A 640 5.44 22.42 3.45
N ARG A 641 6.37 23.28 3.03
CA ARG A 641 7.64 22.91 2.38
C ARG A 641 7.54 22.19 1.02
N ALA A 642 6.40 22.25 0.34
CA ALA A 642 6.20 21.77 -1.02
C ALA A 642 5.82 22.90 -1.98
N GLY A 643 6.09 22.70 -3.27
CA GLY A 643 5.74 23.63 -4.35
C GLY A 643 5.18 22.90 -5.57
N VAL A 644 4.24 23.53 -6.25
CA VAL A 644 3.71 23.08 -7.54
C VAL A 644 3.90 24.19 -8.55
N MET A 645 4.46 23.87 -9.70
CA MET A 645 4.66 24.76 -10.83
C MET A 645 4.03 24.14 -12.07
N ARG A 646 3.23 24.92 -12.80
CA ARG A 646 2.67 24.49 -14.08
C ARG A 646 2.98 25.52 -15.15
N LEU A 647 3.69 25.10 -16.19
CA LEU A 647 3.87 25.87 -17.42
C LEU A 647 2.78 25.48 -18.41
N ILE A 648 2.11 26.46 -19.02
CA ILE A 648 1.07 26.25 -20.04
C ILE A 648 1.52 26.95 -21.31
N VAL A 649 1.57 26.19 -22.41
CA VAL A 649 1.94 26.66 -23.74
C VAL A 649 0.75 26.47 -24.67
N GLY A 650 0.29 27.54 -25.30
CA GLY A 650 -0.79 27.46 -26.31
C GLY A 650 -0.32 26.71 -27.56
N GLY A 651 -1.25 26.04 -28.24
CA GLY A 651 -0.92 25.22 -29.42
C GLY A 651 -1.16 23.73 -29.20
N GLY A 652 -2.23 23.38 -28.48
CA GLY A 652 -2.70 22.00 -28.36
C GLY A 652 -3.24 21.45 -29.69
N ARG A 653 -3.96 20.33 -29.63
CA ARG A 653 -4.40 19.60 -30.82
C ARG A 653 -5.26 20.40 -31.80
N ALA A 654 -5.97 21.43 -31.34
CA ALA A 654 -6.78 22.31 -32.19
C ALA A 654 -5.93 23.15 -33.17
N ALA A 655 -4.61 23.26 -32.92
CA ALA A 655 -3.67 23.89 -33.83
C ALA A 655 -3.11 22.94 -34.90
N GLU A 656 -3.44 21.64 -34.84
CA GLU A 656 -3.00 20.65 -35.84
C GLU A 656 -3.63 20.94 -37.22
N THR A 657 -2.84 20.77 -38.27
CA THR A 657 -3.32 20.80 -39.64
C THR A 657 -3.84 19.42 -40.05
N SER A 658 -4.55 19.34 -41.19
CA SER A 658 -5.12 18.07 -41.66
C SER A 658 -4.08 16.97 -41.91
N ASP A 659 -2.85 17.37 -42.25
CA ASP A 659 -1.67 16.55 -42.51
C ASP A 659 -0.84 16.23 -41.25
N SER A 660 -1.11 16.89 -40.11
CA SER A 660 -0.37 16.72 -38.85
C SER A 660 -1.23 16.17 -37.71
N LYS A 661 -2.34 15.49 -38.01
CA LYS A 661 -3.24 14.98 -36.98
C LYS A 661 -2.53 14.01 -36.04
N GLY A 662 -2.67 14.23 -34.74
CA GLY A 662 -2.04 13.43 -33.69
C GLY A 662 -0.57 13.79 -33.43
N ALA A 663 0.03 14.72 -34.20
CA ALA A 663 1.42 15.10 -34.02
C ALA A 663 1.69 15.68 -32.62
N VAL A 664 0.74 16.42 -32.03
CA VAL A 664 0.91 16.99 -30.68
C VAL A 664 0.98 15.88 -29.64
N VAL A 665 0.06 14.91 -29.71
CA VAL A 665 0.00 13.80 -28.74
C VAL A 665 1.24 12.92 -28.85
N VAL A 666 1.57 12.50 -30.07
CA VAL A 666 2.77 11.68 -30.32
C VAL A 666 4.04 12.44 -29.90
N GLY A 667 4.13 13.73 -30.20
CA GLY A 667 5.30 14.55 -29.84
C GLY A 667 5.48 14.70 -28.33
N VAL A 668 4.41 15.06 -27.60
CA VAL A 668 4.45 15.18 -26.14
C VAL A 668 4.80 13.84 -25.49
N ARG A 669 4.20 12.75 -25.98
CA ARG A 669 4.51 11.41 -25.49
C ARG A 669 5.95 11.00 -25.77
N THR A 670 6.46 11.27 -26.98
CA THR A 670 7.86 10.99 -27.36
C THR A 670 8.84 11.68 -26.43
N LEU A 671 8.65 12.97 -26.13
CA LEU A 671 9.51 13.70 -25.19
C LEU A 671 9.46 13.07 -23.79
N SER A 672 8.26 12.70 -23.36
CA SER A 672 8.12 12.08 -22.05
C SER A 672 8.76 10.71 -21.91
N GLU A 673 8.68 9.91 -22.97
CA GLU A 673 9.26 8.59 -23.00
C GLU A 673 10.76 8.62 -23.30
N GLY A 674 11.25 9.69 -23.92
CA GLY A 674 12.66 9.90 -24.15
C GLY A 674 13.39 10.25 -22.86
N GLY A 675 12.85 11.20 -22.08
CA GLY A 675 13.37 11.59 -20.75
C GLY A 675 14.82 12.11 -20.73
N ARG A 676 15.46 12.24 -21.89
CA ARG A 676 16.84 12.71 -22.08
C ARG A 676 16.84 14.21 -22.34
N VAL A 677 17.75 14.95 -21.70
CA VAL A 677 17.93 16.39 -21.94
C VAL A 677 19.41 16.74 -22.05
N GLY A 678 19.77 17.51 -23.08
CA GLY A 678 21.16 17.82 -23.41
C GLY A 678 22.04 16.57 -23.46
N ASP A 679 23.16 16.63 -22.74
CA ASP A 679 24.13 15.53 -22.64
C ASP A 679 23.78 14.49 -21.57
N PHE A 680 22.74 14.73 -20.76
CA PHE A 680 22.34 13.82 -19.68
C PHE A 680 21.45 12.71 -20.18
N SER A 681 21.80 11.46 -19.85
CA SER A 681 20.96 10.30 -20.16
C SER A 681 19.62 10.37 -19.41
N ARG A 682 18.62 9.64 -19.91
CA ARG A 682 17.33 9.48 -19.23
C ARG A 682 17.52 9.04 -17.77
N GLU A 683 18.42 8.10 -17.55
CA GLU A 683 18.71 7.53 -16.24
C GLU A 683 19.27 8.61 -15.29
N GLN A 684 20.19 9.45 -15.77
CA GLN A 684 20.74 10.56 -14.99
C GLN A 684 19.66 11.59 -14.63
N VAL A 685 18.74 11.88 -15.56
CA VAL A 685 17.64 12.82 -15.34
C VAL A 685 16.62 12.25 -14.34
N GLU A 686 16.22 10.98 -14.49
CA GLU A 686 15.32 10.31 -13.55
C GLU A 686 15.94 10.30 -12.14
N LEU A 687 17.24 9.99 -12.01
CA LEU A 687 17.94 10.00 -10.73
C LEU A 687 18.11 11.42 -10.14
N PHE A 688 18.33 12.43 -11.00
CA PHE A 688 18.34 13.83 -10.59
C PHE A 688 16.99 14.24 -9.99
N CYS A 689 15.88 13.84 -10.63
CA CYS A 689 14.53 14.10 -10.14
C CYS A 689 14.28 13.43 -8.78
N VAL A 690 14.64 12.16 -8.63
CA VAL A 690 14.51 11.42 -7.37
C VAL A 690 15.29 12.11 -6.25
N ASN A 691 16.55 12.48 -6.49
CA ASN A 691 17.39 13.13 -5.48
C ASN A 691 16.83 14.47 -4.98
N HIS A 692 16.15 15.21 -5.86
CA HIS A 692 15.56 16.52 -5.56
C HIS A 692 14.06 16.45 -5.27
N LEU A 693 13.48 15.25 -5.14
CA LEU A 693 12.05 15.02 -4.91
C LEU A 693 11.16 15.76 -5.91
N ILE A 694 11.53 15.68 -7.19
CA ILE A 694 10.81 16.29 -8.31
C ILE A 694 9.95 15.24 -8.98
N ASN A 695 8.65 15.52 -9.09
CA ASN A 695 7.76 14.83 -10.01
C ASN A 695 7.45 15.77 -11.19
N CYS A 696 7.60 15.29 -12.41
CA CYS A 696 7.38 16.04 -13.65
C CYS A 696 6.42 15.27 -14.56
N SER A 697 5.35 15.92 -15.02
CA SER A 697 4.44 15.39 -16.04
C SER A 697 4.29 16.36 -17.19
N LEU A 698 4.14 15.82 -18.41
CA LEU A 698 3.81 16.57 -19.61
C LEU A 698 2.42 16.12 -20.09
N GLU A 699 1.58 17.06 -20.47
CA GLU A 699 0.21 16.77 -20.88
C GLU A 699 -0.14 17.60 -22.11
N SER A 700 -0.94 17.03 -23.01
CA SER A 700 -1.50 17.74 -24.15
C SER A 700 -3.02 17.72 -24.10
N THR A 701 -3.65 18.86 -24.36
CA THR A 701 -5.10 19.00 -24.52
C THR A 701 -5.43 19.50 -25.92
N GLU A 702 -6.71 19.76 -26.19
CA GLU A 702 -7.11 20.41 -27.43
C GLU A 702 -6.54 21.83 -27.57
N GLU A 703 -6.39 22.58 -26.47
CA GLU A 703 -6.03 23.99 -26.53
C GLU A 703 -4.55 24.27 -26.21
N PHE A 704 -3.94 23.47 -25.32
CA PHE A 704 -2.60 23.73 -24.80
C PHE A 704 -1.80 22.45 -24.52
N ILE A 705 -0.49 22.64 -24.41
CA ILE A 705 0.47 21.70 -23.84
C ILE A 705 0.83 22.22 -22.45
N ALA A 706 0.86 21.34 -21.44
CA ALA A 706 1.21 21.69 -20.07
C ALA A 706 2.40 20.86 -19.58
N MET A 707 3.25 21.49 -18.79
CA MET A 707 4.28 20.81 -18.00
C MET A 707 4.04 21.12 -16.53
N GLU A 708 3.79 20.09 -15.72
CA GLU A 708 3.58 20.22 -14.28
C GLU A 708 4.75 19.64 -13.52
N PHE A 709 5.23 20.41 -12.55
CA PHE A 709 6.31 20.04 -11.64
C PHE A 709 5.78 20.12 -10.20
N ARG A 710 6.03 19.07 -9.43
CA ARG A 710 5.86 19.05 -7.97
C ARG A 710 7.22 18.85 -7.36
N PHE A 711 7.60 19.69 -6.40
CA PHE A 711 8.94 19.70 -5.85
C PHE A 711 8.95 20.11 -4.37
N THR A 712 10.04 19.77 -3.69
CA THR A 712 10.31 20.26 -2.33
C THR A 712 10.92 21.66 -2.35
N LEU A 713 10.62 22.45 -1.31
CA LEU A 713 11.26 23.75 -1.08
C LEU A 713 12.58 23.63 -0.29
N ARG A 714 12.97 22.41 0.12
CA ARG A 714 14.25 22.11 0.77
C ARG A 714 15.32 21.75 -0.26
N ASP A 715 16.58 21.74 0.16
CA ASP A 715 17.72 21.21 -0.61
C ASP A 715 17.77 21.67 -2.08
N ASN A 716 17.39 22.93 -2.32
CA ASN A 716 17.32 23.52 -3.66
C ASN A 716 16.36 22.82 -4.65
N GLY A 717 15.35 22.07 -4.18
CA GLY A 717 14.40 21.34 -5.04
C GLY A 717 13.66 22.24 -6.04
N MET A 718 13.28 23.46 -5.63
CA MET A 718 12.71 24.46 -6.55
C MET A 718 13.71 24.84 -7.66
N GLN A 719 14.97 25.07 -7.32
CA GLN A 719 16.00 25.43 -8.29
C GLN A 719 16.22 24.28 -9.28
N ALA A 720 16.30 23.04 -8.78
CA ALA A 720 16.44 21.84 -9.59
C ALA A 720 15.24 21.65 -10.56
N ALA A 721 14.01 21.92 -10.11
CA ALA A 721 12.82 21.90 -10.98
C ALA A 721 12.91 22.95 -12.10
N PHE A 722 13.38 24.17 -11.80
CA PHE A 722 13.62 25.19 -12.82
C PHE A 722 14.75 24.83 -13.79
N GLN A 723 15.82 24.19 -13.32
CA GLN A 723 16.89 23.68 -14.19
C GLN A 723 16.34 22.64 -15.17
N LEU A 724 15.58 21.67 -14.68
CA LEU A 724 14.97 20.65 -15.55
C LEU A 724 13.99 21.26 -16.54
N LEU A 725 13.13 22.19 -16.10
CA LEU A 725 12.25 22.92 -17.00
C LEU A 725 13.03 23.62 -18.12
N HIS A 726 14.11 24.33 -17.78
CA HIS A 726 14.97 24.97 -18.77
C HIS A 726 15.56 23.97 -19.76
N MET A 727 16.09 22.86 -19.25
CA MET A 727 16.70 21.81 -20.08
C MET A 727 15.69 21.16 -21.04
N VAL A 728 14.46 20.90 -20.60
CA VAL A 728 13.42 20.35 -21.47
C VAL A 728 13.01 21.36 -22.55
N LEU A 729 12.97 22.66 -22.25
CA LEU A 729 12.57 23.68 -23.22
C LEU A 729 13.65 24.04 -24.25
N GLU A 730 14.92 24.07 -23.85
CA GLU A 730 16.02 24.59 -24.69
C GLU A 730 16.95 23.48 -25.21
N HIS A 731 16.98 22.33 -24.53
CA HIS A 731 17.89 21.22 -24.81
C HIS A 731 17.15 19.87 -24.87
N SER A 732 15.91 19.86 -25.37
CA SER A 732 15.16 18.61 -25.59
C SER A 732 15.88 17.68 -26.57
N VAL A 733 15.94 16.39 -26.25
CA VAL A 733 16.46 15.37 -27.17
C VAL A 733 15.32 14.48 -27.65
N TRP A 734 15.19 14.34 -28.97
CA TRP A 734 14.21 13.48 -29.60
C TRP A 734 14.84 12.13 -29.93
N LEU A 735 14.37 11.09 -29.26
CA LEU A 735 14.89 9.74 -29.42
C LEU A 735 13.97 8.92 -30.33
N GLU A 736 14.54 8.25 -31.33
CA GLU A 736 13.80 7.47 -32.33
C GLU A 736 13.07 6.28 -31.69
N ASP A 737 13.72 5.59 -30.75
CA ASP A 737 13.09 4.50 -30.00
C ASP A 737 11.94 4.97 -29.11
N ALA A 738 11.98 6.21 -28.61
CA ALA A 738 10.88 6.83 -27.87
C ALA A 738 9.71 7.21 -28.78
N PHE A 739 10.02 7.64 -30.00
CA PHE A 739 9.02 7.93 -31.01
C PHE A 739 8.28 6.66 -31.46
N ASP A 740 9.00 5.56 -31.68
CA ASP A 740 8.43 4.27 -32.05
C ASP A 740 7.46 3.74 -30.97
N ARG A 741 7.81 3.90 -29.69
CA ARG A 741 6.93 3.53 -28.58
C ARG A 741 5.69 4.43 -28.51
N ALA A 742 5.86 5.75 -28.62
CA ALA A 742 4.75 6.69 -28.60
C ALA A 742 3.76 6.43 -29.75
N THR A 743 4.24 6.05 -30.93
CA THR A 743 3.40 5.70 -32.08
C THR A 743 2.73 4.35 -31.93
N ALA A 744 3.43 3.31 -31.47
CA ALA A 744 2.83 1.98 -31.24
C ALA A 744 1.62 2.03 -30.29
N ILE A 745 1.69 2.84 -29.23
CA ILE A 745 0.59 3.04 -28.28
C ILE A 745 -0.55 3.87 -28.91
N SER A 746 -0.21 4.86 -29.74
CA SER A 746 -1.19 5.77 -30.34
C SER A 746 -2.01 5.15 -31.48
N PHE A 747 -1.52 4.09 -32.13
CA PHE A 747 -2.28 3.34 -33.16
C PHE A 747 -3.39 2.43 -32.57
N VAL A 748 -3.40 2.23 -31.25
CA VAL A 748 -4.43 1.45 -30.54
C VAL A 748 -5.64 2.31 -30.16
N LEU A 749 -5.54 3.65 -30.30
CA LEU A 749 -6.61 4.63 -30.08
C LEU A 749 -7.20 5.12 -31.41
#